data_AF-A0AAE7DH33-F1
#
_entry.id   AF-A0AAE7DH33-F1
#
_cell.length_a   1.000
_cell.length_b   1.000
_cell.length_c   1.000
_cell.angle_alpha   90.00
_cell.angle_beta   90.00
_cell.angle_gamma   90.00
#
_symmetry.space_group_name_H-M   'P 1'
#
loop_
_entity.id
_entity.type
_entity.pdbx_description
1 polymer ?
#
loop_
_entity_poly.entity_id
_entity_poly.type
_entity_poly.pdbx_seq_one_letter_code
_entity_poly.pdbx_strand_id
1 'polypeptide(L)'
;MVREYLKKQEESDEILLSRVSTISSIINSETELTFWTCHETRQTFVDLTEFKEGYIGKRKSSGSFLGRPELILQLAPSIKKVMKDYSSFSVDSALMCLRSWYRIFDTVEALLSISSDEPIRPLRDISELNVVHYDAAYRTLSPDTFRWFLRVVNNTLEASGRAKLYWDTPPEKDVVRSLPDEKKIFLLRIALKQEWAKVEVRWADQDQVKLDGFRPTTPAQADGLAAFVFMSQAQRLTGDYVPDSPHVQSVLPWLIRDNRVSDGLHMRKLWELNFPNHWDILTAFHMCLATTGWNVSVLNSLDSSKESDWLYDHPSDPNRYVLVGHKVRSNEKAMPVIGLWKTSFGPGAVIKKVIGQTRPLRDQLKLSLISAEKKLTSMVMSKQAHSSVDLKDQYELVQKLTEGTRSVWLYVNKLGAISWPSRNSTTAMSALAKSKVNYLDVLIPKINTELLLGGHDSIPRVVASDFRDMFAQYVWESSGGNILPVMRALVHKRLSTTQRYIDNNISNVERDAQLLSFLNTFFVQLSEGRIDTTLLAYQNRFGAVPEAEVEILKQFRSLERSRLSVACKDPKSPPISTQTVGKSRCSSQRCLICPENAIILPESLHGIAMRAEELVAIKLTIPYEAWSTSNFDIEMENVELALSIFNVADVLSSRNYWQEKIAAGQHIVPGL
;
A
#
# COMPACT_ATOMS: atom_id res chain seq x y z
N MET A 1 -8.74 -35.68 10.32
CA MET A 1 -8.20 -34.99 9.11
C MET A 1 -7.83 -33.53 9.30
N VAL A 2 -8.70 -32.51 9.20
CA VAL A 2 -8.25 -31.08 9.30
C VAL A 2 -7.62 -30.75 10.67
N ARG A 3 -8.22 -31.22 11.77
CA ARG A 3 -7.60 -31.13 13.11
C ARG A 3 -6.32 -31.93 13.26
N GLU A 4 -6.18 -33.05 12.54
CA GLU A 4 -4.97 -33.88 12.54
C GLU A 4 -3.84 -33.26 11.71
N TYR A 5 -4.20 -32.56 10.63
CA TYR A 5 -3.29 -31.81 9.78
C TYR A 5 -2.77 -30.57 10.52
N LEU A 6 -3.66 -29.81 11.19
CA LEU A 6 -3.29 -28.68 12.03
C LEU A 6 -2.43 -29.13 13.21
N LYS A 7 -2.75 -30.26 13.84
CA LYS A 7 -1.93 -30.84 14.93
C LYS A 7 -0.55 -31.31 14.45
N LYS A 8 -0.44 -31.89 13.24
CA LYS A 8 0.85 -32.22 12.62
C LYS A 8 1.64 -30.97 12.21
N GLN A 9 0.98 -29.87 11.87
CA GLN A 9 1.63 -28.59 11.58
C GLN A 9 2.12 -27.91 12.86
N GLU A 10 1.31 -27.91 13.93
CA GLU A 10 1.71 -27.45 15.26
C GLU A 10 2.89 -28.27 15.79
N GLU A 11 2.86 -29.61 15.69
CA GLU A 11 3.97 -30.49 16.06
C GLU A 11 5.23 -30.22 15.20
N SER A 12 5.08 -29.93 13.90
CA SER A 12 6.21 -29.58 13.02
C SER A 12 6.82 -28.20 13.32
N ASP A 13 5.99 -27.20 13.64
CA ASP A 13 6.42 -25.85 13.99
C ASP A 13 7.03 -25.80 15.40
N GLU A 14 6.53 -26.60 16.34
CA GLU A 14 7.07 -26.78 17.70
C GLU A 14 8.42 -27.54 17.70
N ILE A 15 8.58 -28.52 16.79
CA ILE A 15 9.86 -29.21 16.54
C ILE A 15 10.89 -28.27 15.90
N LEU A 16 10.47 -27.38 14.98
CA LEU A 16 11.35 -26.37 14.38
C LEU A 16 11.79 -25.31 15.40
N LEU A 17 10.87 -24.80 16.22
CA LEU A 17 11.16 -23.82 17.27
C LEU A 17 12.05 -24.38 18.39
N SER A 18 11.82 -25.61 18.83
CA SER A 18 12.68 -26.28 19.83
C SER A 18 14.07 -26.64 19.28
N ARG A 19 14.17 -26.99 18.00
CA ARG A 19 15.47 -27.21 17.33
C ARG A 19 16.24 -25.92 17.11
N VAL A 20 15.56 -24.81 16.79
CA VAL A 20 16.18 -23.49 16.61
C VAL A 20 16.69 -22.91 17.92
N SER A 21 15.97 -23.07 19.05
CA SER A 21 16.47 -22.59 20.35
C SER A 21 17.70 -23.39 20.82
N THR A 22 17.69 -24.71 20.58
CA THR A 22 18.81 -25.60 20.90
C THR A 22 20.03 -25.27 20.03
N ILE A 23 19.85 -25.08 18.73
CA ILE A 23 20.93 -24.73 17.78
C ILE A 23 21.47 -23.31 18.03
N SER A 24 20.61 -22.32 18.33
CA SER A 24 21.02 -20.96 18.69
C SER A 24 21.84 -20.92 19.99
N SER A 25 21.54 -21.80 20.95
CA SER A 25 22.34 -21.93 22.18
C SER A 25 23.70 -22.60 21.96
N ILE A 26 23.85 -23.35 20.85
CA ILE A 26 25.04 -24.14 20.50
C ILE A 26 25.97 -23.41 19.52
N ILE A 27 25.48 -22.47 18.69
CA ILE A 27 26.26 -21.69 17.69
C ILE A 27 27.13 -20.57 18.33
N ASN A 28 27.73 -20.85 19.50
CA ASN A 28 28.68 -20.03 20.27
C ASN A 28 28.08 -19.05 21.30
N SER A 29 28.82 -18.93 22.40
CA SER A 29 28.68 -17.97 23.50
C SER A 29 28.30 -16.59 22.99
N GLU A 30 27.04 -16.20 23.17
CA GLU A 30 26.65 -14.80 23.07
C GLU A 30 27.61 -14.00 23.95
N THR A 31 28.42 -13.13 23.34
CA THR A 31 29.23 -12.19 24.11
C THR A 31 28.41 -10.93 24.34
N GLU A 32 28.96 -9.98 25.08
CA GLU A 32 28.31 -8.69 25.27
C GLU A 32 28.13 -7.93 23.93
N LEU A 33 29.01 -8.16 22.95
CA LEU A 33 29.02 -7.44 21.66
C LEU A 33 28.53 -8.28 20.47
N THR A 34 28.33 -9.59 20.64
CA THR A 34 27.86 -10.48 19.58
C THR A 34 26.65 -11.28 20.03
N PHE A 35 25.56 -11.21 19.26
CA PHE A 35 24.31 -11.90 19.58
C PHE A 35 23.46 -12.14 18.33
N TRP A 36 22.49 -13.04 18.44
CA TRP A 36 21.49 -13.29 17.40
C TRP A 36 20.18 -12.60 17.73
N THR A 37 19.50 -12.05 16.71
CA THR A 37 18.11 -11.60 16.87
C THR A 37 17.14 -12.79 16.93
N CYS A 38 16.02 -12.65 17.61
CA CYS A 38 14.96 -13.65 17.76
C CYS A 38 13.82 -13.48 16.74
N HIS A 39 14.05 -12.82 15.60
CA HIS A 39 12.99 -12.55 14.62
C HIS A 39 12.46 -13.84 13.98
N GLU A 40 11.13 -14.02 13.99
CA GLU A 40 10.41 -15.25 13.62
C GLU A 40 10.81 -15.83 12.26
N THR A 41 11.01 -14.98 11.25
CA THR A 41 11.32 -15.45 9.89
C THR A 41 12.81 -15.71 9.64
N ARG A 42 13.71 -14.98 10.32
CA ARG A 42 15.15 -15.02 10.08
C ARG A 42 15.89 -14.36 11.23
N GLN A 43 16.65 -15.16 11.98
CA GLN A 43 17.56 -14.65 13.00
C GLN A 43 18.78 -14.04 12.32
N THR A 44 19.17 -12.85 12.77
CA THR A 44 20.30 -12.12 12.19
C THR A 44 21.41 -12.03 13.21
N PHE A 45 22.63 -12.39 12.82
CA PHE A 45 23.81 -12.18 13.65
C PHE A 45 24.16 -10.70 13.71
N VAL A 46 24.29 -10.17 14.91
CA VAL A 46 24.71 -8.80 15.18
C VAL A 46 26.11 -8.83 15.76
N ASP A 47 27.01 -8.08 15.15
CA ASP A 47 28.38 -7.89 15.61
C ASP A 47 28.65 -6.40 15.84
N LEU A 48 28.85 -6.04 17.10
CA LEU A 48 29.15 -4.67 17.52
C LEU A 48 30.65 -4.41 17.70
N THR A 49 31.51 -5.38 17.39
CA THR A 49 32.97 -5.28 17.59
C THR A 49 33.58 -4.10 16.82
N GLU A 50 33.01 -3.76 15.65
CA GLU A 50 33.45 -2.59 14.85
C GLU A 50 33.33 -1.25 15.62
N PHE A 51 32.43 -1.14 16.59
CA PHE A 51 32.28 0.07 17.42
C PHE A 51 33.25 0.09 18.60
N LYS A 52 33.76 -1.08 19.00
CA LYS A 52 34.81 -1.21 20.01
C LYS A 52 36.17 -0.83 19.43
N GLU A 53 36.50 -1.41 18.28
CA GLU A 53 37.82 -1.29 17.63
C GLU A 53 37.93 -0.07 16.71
N GLY A 54 36.79 0.43 16.23
CA GLY A 54 36.72 1.45 15.20
C GLY A 54 36.68 0.84 13.80
N TYR A 55 36.34 1.66 12.82
CA TYR A 55 36.18 1.22 11.44
C TYR A 55 36.88 2.18 10.49
N ILE A 56 37.80 1.63 9.70
CA ILE A 56 38.44 2.36 8.59
C ILE A 56 37.71 1.97 7.31
N GLY A 57 36.94 2.90 6.76
CA GLY A 57 36.08 2.63 5.61
C GLY A 57 36.86 2.25 4.35
N LYS A 58 36.62 1.05 3.81
CA LYS A 58 37.12 0.63 2.49
C LYS A 58 36.28 1.16 1.32
N ARG A 59 35.08 1.68 1.56
CA ARG A 59 34.16 2.22 0.54
C ARG A 59 33.90 3.71 0.76
N LYS A 60 33.83 4.49 -0.34
CA LYS A 60 33.59 5.95 -0.33
C LYS A 60 32.35 6.40 0.46
N SER A 61 31.32 5.56 0.57
CA SER A 61 30.04 5.90 1.23
C SER A 61 29.96 5.52 2.71
N SER A 62 30.93 4.77 3.24
CA SER A 62 30.84 4.16 4.56
C SER A 62 31.78 4.80 5.60
N GLY A 63 32.16 6.07 5.41
CA GLY A 63 33.00 6.94 6.27
C GLY A 63 33.59 6.34 7.56
N SER A 64 34.90 6.47 7.73
CA SER A 64 35.62 5.94 8.89
C SER A 64 35.10 6.54 10.22
N PHE A 65 35.25 5.79 11.30
CA PHE A 65 35.03 6.31 12.66
C PHE A 65 35.95 5.65 13.69
N LEU A 66 36.21 6.33 14.81
CA LEU A 66 37.02 5.83 15.92
C LEU A 66 36.24 4.88 16.84
N GLY A 67 36.94 3.86 17.37
CA GLY A 67 36.40 2.92 18.33
C GLY A 67 36.24 3.54 19.72
N ARG A 68 35.14 3.19 20.41
CA ARG A 68 34.83 3.66 21.78
C ARG A 68 34.47 2.45 22.64
N PRO A 69 35.46 1.73 23.19
CA PRO A 69 35.25 0.42 23.80
C PRO A 69 34.35 0.49 25.04
N GLU A 70 34.55 1.49 25.91
CA GLU A 70 33.72 1.66 27.11
C GLU A 70 32.28 2.02 26.76
N LEU A 71 32.09 2.93 25.79
CA LEU A 71 30.78 3.40 25.37
C LEU A 71 29.95 2.28 24.73
N ILE A 72 30.54 1.47 23.83
CA ILE A 72 29.78 0.40 23.20
C ILE A 72 29.40 -0.69 24.19
N LEU A 73 30.28 -1.05 25.13
CA LEU A 73 29.96 -2.01 26.18
C LEU A 73 28.81 -1.50 27.04
N GLN A 74 28.79 -0.20 27.38
CA GLN A 74 27.68 0.41 28.10
C GLN A 74 26.35 0.37 27.32
N LEU A 75 26.38 0.60 26.00
CA LEU A 75 25.18 0.62 25.16
C LEU A 75 24.68 -0.78 24.77
N ALA A 76 25.56 -1.78 24.72
CA ALA A 76 25.27 -3.10 24.14
C ALA A 76 24.05 -3.82 24.75
N PRO A 77 23.82 -3.82 26.08
CA PRO A 77 22.62 -4.44 26.65
C PRO A 77 21.32 -3.80 26.13
N SER A 78 21.28 -2.48 26.01
CA SER A 78 20.12 -1.75 25.47
C SER A 78 19.97 -1.97 23.96
N ILE A 79 21.07 -2.04 23.22
CA ILE A 79 21.05 -2.38 21.78
C ILE A 79 20.46 -3.78 21.59
N LYS A 80 20.96 -4.78 22.34
CA LYS A 80 20.45 -6.16 22.31
C LYS A 80 18.96 -6.22 22.63
N LYS A 81 18.52 -5.51 23.67
CA LYS A 81 17.09 -5.41 24.05
C LYS A 81 16.24 -4.79 22.95
N VAL A 82 16.71 -3.70 22.32
CA VAL A 82 15.96 -3.00 21.26
C VAL A 82 15.91 -3.82 19.96
N MET A 83 17.00 -4.51 19.62
CA MET A 83 17.16 -5.26 18.38
C MET A 83 16.69 -6.71 18.46
N LYS A 84 16.25 -7.18 19.64
CA LYS A 84 15.85 -8.58 19.87
C LYS A 84 14.93 -9.12 18.77
N ASP A 85 13.88 -8.38 18.42
CA ASP A 85 12.89 -8.83 17.43
C ASP A 85 13.07 -8.12 16.07
N TYR A 86 14.27 -7.63 15.77
CA TYR A 86 14.54 -6.92 14.52
C TYR A 86 14.77 -7.91 13.37
N SER A 87 14.12 -7.62 12.25
CA SER A 87 14.45 -8.24 10.96
C SER A 87 15.86 -7.85 10.53
N SER A 88 16.51 -8.66 9.68
CA SER A 88 17.85 -8.36 9.13
C SER A 88 17.97 -6.93 8.57
N PHE A 89 16.96 -6.44 7.85
CA PHE A 89 16.96 -5.05 7.35
C PHE A 89 16.95 -4.00 8.46
N SER A 90 16.15 -4.24 9.51
CA SER A 90 16.09 -3.36 10.67
C SER A 90 17.41 -3.38 11.45
N VAL A 91 18.09 -4.54 11.48
CA VAL A 91 19.44 -4.67 12.03
C VAL A 91 20.43 -3.83 11.24
N ASP A 92 20.48 -3.99 9.91
CA ASP A 92 21.36 -3.19 9.05
C ASP A 92 21.11 -1.69 9.20
N SER A 93 19.84 -1.29 9.27
CA SER A 93 19.43 0.11 9.48
C SER A 93 19.87 0.64 10.84
N ALA A 94 19.73 -0.16 11.90
CA ALA A 94 20.20 0.20 13.24
C ALA A 94 21.73 0.33 13.31
N LEU A 95 22.47 -0.59 12.69
CA LEU A 95 23.92 -0.50 12.59
C LEU A 95 24.35 0.74 11.78
N MET A 96 23.65 1.08 10.70
CA MET A 96 23.87 2.35 9.98
C MET A 96 23.60 3.58 10.85
N CYS A 97 22.58 3.52 11.72
CA CYS A 97 22.30 4.59 12.68
C CYS A 97 23.46 4.76 13.67
N LEU A 98 23.94 3.66 14.27
CA LEU A 98 25.10 3.68 15.17
C LEU A 98 26.34 4.25 14.49
N ARG A 99 26.67 3.79 13.28
CA ARG A 99 27.82 4.32 12.51
C ARG A 99 27.70 5.81 12.25
N SER A 100 26.48 6.31 12.00
CA SER A 100 26.25 7.74 11.80
C SER A 100 26.53 8.54 13.08
N TRP A 101 26.10 8.04 14.24
CA TRP A 101 26.38 8.67 15.53
C TRP A 101 27.85 8.65 15.92
N TYR A 102 28.56 7.54 15.69
CA TYR A 102 30.00 7.45 15.97
C TYR A 102 30.81 8.48 15.16
N ARG A 103 30.40 8.76 13.92
CA ARG A 103 30.99 9.84 13.12
C ARG A 103 30.67 11.23 13.67
N ILE A 104 29.49 11.43 14.25
CA ILE A 104 29.17 12.70 14.93
C ILE A 104 30.06 12.89 16.13
N PHE A 105 30.33 11.83 16.91
CA PHE A 105 31.26 11.92 18.03
C PHE A 105 32.65 12.34 17.56
N ASP A 106 33.18 11.71 16.50
CA ASP A 106 34.48 12.10 15.93
C ASP A 106 34.48 13.56 15.44
N THR A 107 33.38 14.00 14.83
CA THR A 107 33.24 15.38 14.32
C THR A 107 33.21 16.39 15.48
N VAL A 108 32.47 16.11 16.54
CA VAL A 108 32.39 16.97 17.73
C VAL A 108 33.74 17.02 18.44
N GLU A 109 34.39 15.88 18.63
CA GLU A 109 35.73 15.78 19.25
C GLU A 109 36.78 16.56 18.43
N ALA A 110 36.72 16.49 17.09
CA ALA A 110 37.59 17.27 16.20
C ALA A 110 37.28 18.77 16.21
N LEU A 111 36.04 19.19 16.48
CA LEU A 111 35.72 20.61 16.62
C LEU A 111 36.18 21.16 17.97
N LEU A 112 36.02 20.39 19.04
CA LEU A 112 36.47 20.76 20.38
C LEU A 112 38.00 20.90 20.44
N SER A 113 38.73 20.06 19.69
CA SER A 113 40.19 20.10 19.62
C SER A 113 40.77 21.35 18.96
N ILE A 114 40.01 21.99 18.06
CA ILE A 114 40.42 23.27 17.46
C ILE A 114 40.25 24.41 18.48
N SER A 115 39.39 24.23 19.47
CA SER A 115 39.03 25.26 20.44
C SER A 115 39.74 25.18 21.80
N SER A 116 40.43 24.09 22.12
CA SER A 116 41.18 23.93 23.38
C SER A 116 42.58 23.36 23.18
N ASP A 117 43.54 23.82 24.00
CA ASP A 117 44.92 23.31 24.07
C ASP A 117 45.04 21.96 24.81
N GLU A 118 43.92 21.35 25.23
CA GLU A 118 43.92 20.06 25.93
C GLU A 118 43.81 18.87 24.97
N PRO A 119 44.50 17.74 25.25
CA PRO A 119 44.39 16.55 24.43
C PRO A 119 42.97 15.99 24.44
N ILE A 120 42.44 15.74 23.23
CA ILE A 120 41.09 15.23 22.99
C ILE A 120 40.86 13.96 23.81
N ARG A 121 39.85 13.99 24.69
CA ARG A 121 39.35 12.78 25.34
C ARG A 121 38.16 12.27 24.52
N PRO A 122 38.29 11.09 23.87
CA PRO A 122 37.16 10.51 23.16
C PRO A 122 36.02 10.20 24.13
N LEU A 123 34.79 10.29 23.66
CA LEU A 123 33.58 10.00 24.43
C LEU A 123 33.63 8.55 24.98
N ARG A 124 33.65 8.39 26.31
CA ARG A 124 33.75 7.06 26.96
C ARG A 124 32.46 6.64 27.65
N ASP A 125 31.70 7.59 28.17
CA ASP A 125 30.49 7.34 28.94
C ASP A 125 29.30 8.11 28.39
N ILE A 126 28.13 7.51 28.45
CA ILE A 126 26.90 8.09 27.92
C ILE A 126 26.45 9.37 28.65
N SER A 127 26.90 9.61 29.88
CA SER A 127 26.66 10.87 30.62
C SER A 127 27.45 12.05 30.08
N GLU A 128 28.47 11.82 29.29
CA GLU A 128 29.25 12.87 28.65
C GLU A 128 28.50 13.47 27.43
N LEU A 129 27.40 12.84 27.00
CA LEU A 129 26.50 13.39 25.98
C LEU A 129 25.85 14.69 26.47
N ASN A 130 26.02 15.75 25.69
CA ASN A 130 25.64 17.11 26.06
C ASN A 130 25.07 17.89 24.85
N VAL A 131 24.82 19.19 25.04
CA VAL A 131 24.20 20.07 24.04
C VAL A 131 25.01 20.17 22.74
N VAL A 132 26.34 20.01 22.78
CA VAL A 132 27.18 20.07 21.57
C VAL A 132 26.95 18.85 20.68
N HIS A 133 26.84 17.66 21.29
CA HIS A 133 26.48 16.43 20.58
C HIS A 133 25.08 16.51 20.00
N TYR A 134 24.15 17.07 20.78
CA TYR A 134 22.78 17.33 20.35
C TYR A 134 22.73 18.22 19.12
N ASP A 135 23.36 19.41 19.14
CA ASP A 135 23.31 20.37 18.04
C ASP A 135 23.97 19.82 16.77
N ALA A 136 25.11 19.13 16.89
CA ALA A 136 25.75 18.47 15.76
C ALA A 136 24.84 17.41 15.15
N ALA A 137 24.29 16.51 15.96
CA ALA A 137 23.37 15.47 15.51
C ALA A 137 22.09 16.06 14.91
N TYR A 138 21.55 17.13 15.49
CA TYR A 138 20.30 17.76 15.08
C TYR A 138 20.39 18.33 13.66
N ARG A 139 21.55 18.90 13.31
CA ARG A 139 21.80 19.49 11.98
C ARG A 139 22.07 18.47 10.89
N THR A 140 22.61 17.30 11.25
CA THR A 140 23.14 16.35 10.25
C THR A 140 22.33 15.07 10.11
N LEU A 141 21.69 14.58 11.17
CA LEU A 141 21.07 13.26 11.18
C LEU A 141 19.61 13.30 10.73
N SER A 142 19.16 12.19 10.15
CA SER A 142 17.74 12.01 9.88
C SER A 142 16.95 11.85 11.20
N PRO A 143 15.66 12.25 11.25
CA PRO A 143 14.81 12.08 12.43
C PRO A 143 14.78 10.63 12.95
N ASP A 144 14.74 9.64 12.06
CA ASP A 144 14.69 8.23 12.45
C ASP A 144 16.01 7.74 13.05
N THR A 145 17.15 8.13 12.46
CA THR A 145 18.48 7.84 13.00
C THR A 145 18.67 8.47 14.38
N PHE A 146 18.17 9.70 14.55
CA PHE A 146 18.23 10.44 15.80
C PHE A 146 17.39 9.76 16.88
N ARG A 147 16.09 9.54 16.62
CA ARG A 147 15.14 8.91 17.55
C ARG A 147 15.59 7.52 17.98
N TRP A 148 16.08 6.71 17.04
CA TRP A 148 16.50 5.34 17.34
C TRP A 148 17.67 5.31 18.32
N PHE A 149 18.70 6.12 18.10
CA PHE A 149 19.84 6.19 19.00
C PHE A 149 19.47 6.78 20.36
N LEU A 150 18.70 7.88 20.37
CA LEU A 150 18.22 8.49 21.61
C LEU A 150 17.41 7.49 22.46
N ARG A 151 16.63 6.61 21.82
CA ARG A 151 15.93 5.51 22.52
C ARG A 151 16.91 4.54 23.18
N VAL A 152 17.97 4.12 22.48
CA VAL A 152 19.01 3.23 23.05
C VAL A 152 19.72 3.93 24.22
N VAL A 153 20.06 5.21 24.06
CA VAL A 153 20.71 6.02 25.09
C VAL A 153 19.85 6.14 26.34
N ASN A 154 18.59 6.54 26.18
CA ASN A 154 17.67 6.71 27.30
C ASN A 154 17.36 5.39 28.02
N ASN A 155 17.27 4.27 27.30
CA ASN A 155 17.16 2.95 27.93
C ASN A 155 18.40 2.61 28.78
N THR A 156 19.59 3.00 28.33
CA THR A 156 20.86 2.75 29.02
C THR A 156 21.00 3.64 30.27
N LEU A 157 20.64 4.92 30.16
CA LEU A 157 20.59 5.85 31.29
C LEU A 157 19.59 5.39 32.36
N GLU A 158 18.39 4.99 31.95
CA GLU A 158 17.36 4.46 32.85
C GLU A 158 17.81 3.18 33.56
N ALA A 159 18.44 2.24 32.85
CA ALA A 159 19.02 1.04 33.45
C ALA A 159 20.15 1.35 34.44
N SER A 160 20.83 2.48 34.28
CA SER A 160 21.90 2.96 35.18
C SER A 160 21.39 3.90 36.28
N GLY A 161 20.07 4.09 36.42
CA GLY A 161 19.46 4.98 37.42
C GLY A 161 19.69 6.48 37.17
N ARG A 162 20.04 6.88 35.95
CA ARG A 162 20.30 8.28 35.56
C ARG A 162 19.10 8.91 34.84
N ALA A 163 19.05 10.25 34.83
CA ALA A 163 18.00 11.01 34.14
C ALA A 163 18.07 10.82 32.61
N LYS A 164 16.90 10.79 31.96
CA LYS A 164 16.77 10.69 30.50
C LYS A 164 17.17 12.02 29.82
N LEU A 165 17.67 11.92 28.60
CA LEU A 165 17.87 13.06 27.71
C LEU A 165 16.55 13.40 27.02
N TYR A 166 16.11 14.65 27.16
CA TYR A 166 14.90 15.21 26.55
C TYR A 166 15.25 16.08 25.34
N TRP A 167 15.97 15.49 24.38
CA TRP A 167 16.37 16.18 23.16
C TRP A 167 15.25 16.19 22.13
N ASP A 168 15.02 17.35 21.50
CA ASP A 168 14.05 17.47 20.43
C ASP A 168 14.53 16.73 19.17
N THR A 169 13.60 16.11 18.46
CA THR A 169 13.96 15.46 17.20
C THR A 169 14.09 16.50 16.09
N PRO A 170 15.06 16.36 15.16
CA PRO A 170 15.10 17.15 13.94
C PRO A 170 13.75 17.15 13.20
N PRO A 171 13.35 18.26 12.56
CA PRO A 171 12.12 18.31 11.78
C PRO A 171 12.19 17.29 10.63
N GLU A 172 11.04 16.69 10.33
CA GLU A 172 10.91 15.87 9.12
C GLU A 172 11.08 16.79 7.89
N LYS A 173 11.95 16.42 6.96
CA LYS A 173 12.04 17.12 5.68
C LYS A 173 10.75 16.86 4.90
N ASP A 174 10.21 17.89 4.27
CA ASP A 174 9.07 17.73 3.37
C ASP A 174 9.44 16.75 2.25
N VAL A 175 8.78 15.59 2.25
CA VAL A 175 8.99 14.59 1.20
C VAL A 175 8.16 15.02 0.01
N VAL A 176 8.77 15.70 -0.95
CA VAL A 176 8.13 15.98 -2.25
C VAL A 176 8.00 14.67 -3.02
N ARG A 177 6.81 14.08 -3.00
CA ARG A 177 6.49 12.89 -3.80
C ARG A 177 6.02 13.33 -5.18
N SER A 178 6.80 12.96 -6.19
CA SER A 178 6.48 13.22 -7.59
C SER A 178 5.96 11.95 -8.25
N LEU A 179 4.64 11.86 -8.45
CA LEU A 179 4.03 10.78 -9.21
C LEU A 179 3.91 11.17 -10.70
N PRO A 180 4.01 10.20 -11.63
CA PRO A 180 3.62 10.41 -13.02
C PRO A 180 2.12 10.70 -13.11
N ASP A 181 1.71 11.49 -14.10
CA ASP A 181 0.28 11.71 -14.39
C ASP A 181 -0.46 10.41 -14.76
N GLU A 182 -1.79 10.44 -14.70
CA GLU A 182 -2.64 9.27 -14.92
C GLU A 182 -2.39 8.60 -16.29
N LYS A 183 -2.17 9.39 -17.34
CA LYS A 183 -1.89 8.88 -18.69
C LYS A 183 -0.58 8.09 -18.69
N LYS A 184 0.48 8.61 -18.06
CA LYS A 184 1.77 7.91 -17.93
C LYS A 184 1.67 6.66 -17.06
N ILE A 185 0.88 6.69 -15.98
CA ILE A 185 0.60 5.49 -15.15
C ILE A 185 -0.10 4.42 -16.00
N PHE A 186 -1.08 4.81 -16.80
CA PHE A 186 -1.81 3.90 -17.69
C PHE A 186 -0.88 3.26 -18.74
N LEU A 187 -0.02 4.06 -19.38
CA LEU A 187 0.97 3.56 -20.33
C LEU A 187 1.95 2.59 -19.68
N LEU A 188 2.45 2.89 -18.47
CA LEU A 188 3.32 1.98 -17.72
C LEU A 188 2.62 0.64 -17.44
N ARG A 189 1.34 0.65 -17.07
CA ARG A 189 0.55 -0.57 -16.86
C ARG A 189 0.36 -1.38 -18.14
N ILE A 190 0.15 -0.73 -19.29
CA ILE A 190 0.07 -1.41 -20.59
C ILE A 190 1.41 -2.09 -20.91
N ALA A 191 2.52 -1.36 -20.76
CA ALA A 191 3.84 -1.91 -21.05
C ALA A 191 4.17 -3.12 -20.17
N LEU A 192 3.83 -3.08 -18.87
CA LEU A 192 3.99 -4.24 -17.98
C LEU A 192 3.16 -5.45 -18.43
N LYS A 193 1.92 -5.24 -18.90
CA LYS A 193 1.08 -6.32 -19.45
C LYS A 193 1.70 -6.92 -20.71
N GLN A 194 2.23 -6.09 -21.59
CA GLN A 194 2.89 -6.55 -22.82
C GLN A 194 4.17 -7.33 -22.51
N GLU A 195 5.00 -6.86 -21.58
CA GLU A 195 6.18 -7.60 -21.12
C GLU A 195 5.80 -8.93 -20.47
N TRP A 196 4.74 -8.97 -19.66
CA TRP A 196 4.23 -10.22 -19.11
C TRP A 196 3.77 -11.19 -20.20
N ALA A 197 3.02 -10.71 -21.20
CA ALA A 197 2.60 -11.54 -22.33
C ALA A 197 3.81 -12.12 -23.09
N LYS A 198 4.89 -11.35 -23.27
CA LYS A 198 6.14 -11.85 -23.86
C LYS A 198 6.77 -12.98 -23.01
N VAL A 199 6.76 -12.84 -21.69
CA VAL A 199 7.21 -13.90 -20.76
C VAL A 199 6.34 -15.15 -20.89
N GLU A 200 5.01 -15.00 -20.97
CA GLU A 200 4.10 -16.13 -21.12
C GLU A 200 4.34 -16.91 -22.43
N VAL A 201 4.53 -16.20 -23.54
CA VAL A 201 4.87 -16.79 -24.84
C VAL A 201 6.21 -17.52 -24.75
N ARG A 202 7.23 -16.87 -24.17
CA ARG A 202 8.56 -17.46 -24.00
C ARG A 202 8.54 -18.76 -23.20
N TRP A 203 7.78 -18.83 -22.10
CA TRP A 203 7.63 -20.06 -21.32
C TRP A 203 6.85 -21.14 -22.09
N ALA A 204 5.80 -20.76 -22.82
CA ALA A 204 5.07 -21.70 -23.66
C ALA A 204 5.96 -22.30 -24.76
N ASP A 205 6.80 -21.48 -25.41
CA ASP A 205 7.77 -21.94 -26.40
C ASP A 205 8.79 -22.92 -25.79
N GLN A 206 9.28 -22.61 -24.58
CA GLN A 206 10.19 -23.50 -23.85
C GLN A 206 9.56 -24.84 -23.54
N ASP A 207 8.28 -24.86 -23.13
CA ASP A 207 7.59 -26.10 -22.80
C ASP A 207 7.23 -26.90 -24.05
N GLN A 208 6.93 -26.23 -25.17
CA GLN A 208 6.69 -26.87 -26.46
C GLN A 208 7.94 -27.61 -26.97
N VAL A 209 9.12 -27.01 -26.82
CA VAL A 209 10.40 -27.62 -27.21
C VAL A 209 10.72 -28.89 -26.42
N LYS A 210 10.16 -29.05 -25.21
CA LYS A 210 10.35 -30.22 -24.34
C LYS A 210 9.44 -31.40 -24.71
N LEU A 211 8.51 -31.24 -25.65
CA LEU A 211 7.60 -32.30 -26.07
C LEU A 211 8.33 -33.36 -26.89
N ASP A 212 7.98 -34.63 -26.65
CA ASP A 212 8.54 -35.76 -27.39
C ASP A 212 8.23 -35.65 -28.88
N GLY A 213 9.26 -35.78 -29.71
CA GLY A 213 9.13 -35.70 -31.17
C GLY A 213 9.03 -34.28 -31.74
N PHE A 214 9.24 -33.23 -30.93
CA PHE A 214 9.27 -31.85 -31.40
C PHE A 214 10.31 -31.66 -32.53
N ARG A 215 9.91 -30.98 -33.61
CA ARG A 215 10.77 -30.64 -34.74
C ARG A 215 10.85 -29.12 -34.88
N PRO A 216 12.03 -28.50 -34.75
CA PRO A 216 12.17 -27.06 -34.83
C PRO A 216 11.89 -26.58 -36.26
N THR A 217 11.06 -25.55 -36.41
CA THR A 217 10.79 -24.88 -37.69
C THR A 217 11.51 -23.55 -37.81
N THR A 218 12.04 -23.02 -36.71
CA THR A 218 12.78 -21.75 -36.65
C THR A 218 14.15 -21.95 -35.98
N PRO A 219 15.15 -21.08 -36.27
CA PRO A 219 16.45 -21.12 -35.60
C PRO A 219 16.36 -21.01 -34.08
N ALA A 220 15.45 -20.16 -33.56
CA ALA A 220 15.24 -20.00 -32.12
C ALA A 220 14.75 -21.29 -31.45
N GLN A 221 13.87 -22.04 -32.11
CA GLN A 221 13.42 -23.34 -31.63
C GLN A 221 14.52 -24.40 -31.71
N ALA A 222 15.38 -24.35 -32.74
CA ALA A 222 16.54 -25.24 -32.83
C ALA A 222 17.53 -24.99 -31.69
N ASP A 223 17.82 -23.72 -31.39
CA ASP A 223 18.63 -23.30 -30.22
C ASP A 223 18.01 -23.79 -28.90
N GLY A 224 16.69 -23.62 -28.76
CA GLY A 224 15.94 -24.10 -27.59
C GLY A 224 16.06 -25.61 -27.41
N LEU A 225 15.88 -26.38 -28.50
CA LEU A 225 15.95 -27.84 -28.46
C LEU A 225 17.37 -28.31 -28.13
N ALA A 226 18.40 -27.69 -28.74
CA ALA A 226 19.78 -27.96 -28.42
C ALA A 226 20.09 -27.67 -26.94
N ALA A 227 19.62 -26.54 -26.41
CA ALA A 227 19.79 -26.17 -25.02
C ALA A 227 19.07 -27.14 -24.07
N PHE A 228 17.87 -27.61 -24.43
CA PHE A 228 17.11 -28.58 -23.65
C PHE A 228 17.78 -29.96 -23.61
N VAL A 229 18.20 -30.48 -24.77
CA VAL A 229 18.91 -31.77 -24.87
C VAL A 229 20.18 -31.72 -24.03
N PHE A 230 20.95 -30.63 -24.16
CA PHE A 230 22.17 -30.43 -23.39
C PHE A 230 21.90 -30.40 -21.87
N MET A 231 20.92 -29.60 -21.43
CA MET A 231 20.59 -29.50 -20.01
C MET A 231 20.06 -30.82 -19.45
N SER A 232 19.24 -31.54 -20.21
CA SER A 232 18.71 -32.85 -19.83
C SER A 232 19.81 -33.89 -19.58
N GLN A 233 20.90 -33.85 -20.35
CA GLN A 233 22.04 -34.72 -20.11
C GLN A 233 22.78 -34.37 -18.82
N ALA A 234 23.04 -33.08 -18.57
CA ALA A 234 23.66 -32.63 -17.33
C ALA A 234 22.80 -32.97 -16.09
N GLN A 235 21.48 -32.83 -16.20
CA GLN A 235 20.53 -33.23 -15.16
C GLN A 235 20.56 -34.74 -14.89
N ARG A 236 20.67 -35.59 -15.93
CA ARG A 236 20.78 -37.04 -15.76
C ARG A 236 22.07 -37.47 -15.05
N LEU A 237 23.17 -36.76 -15.28
CA LEU A 237 24.47 -37.07 -14.67
C LEU A 237 24.55 -36.64 -13.20
N THR A 238 23.97 -35.49 -12.88
CA THR A 238 24.00 -34.92 -11.52
C THR A 238 22.86 -35.38 -10.63
N GLY A 239 21.71 -35.73 -11.22
CA GLY A 239 20.46 -35.92 -10.49
C GLY A 239 19.79 -34.62 -10.04
N ASP A 240 20.43 -33.47 -10.32
CA ASP A 240 19.93 -32.14 -9.96
C ASP A 240 19.08 -31.55 -11.09
N TYR A 241 18.02 -30.83 -10.74
CA TYR A 241 17.19 -30.13 -11.72
C TYR A 241 17.91 -28.91 -12.31
N VAL A 242 18.65 -28.17 -11.51
CA VAL A 242 19.60 -27.14 -11.93
C VAL A 242 21.00 -27.62 -11.53
N PRO A 243 21.74 -28.22 -12.47
CA PRO A 243 23.12 -28.62 -12.23
C PRO A 243 23.99 -27.39 -11.96
N ASP A 244 25.05 -27.52 -11.17
CA ASP A 244 25.97 -26.40 -10.97
C ASP A 244 26.82 -26.11 -12.23
N SER A 245 27.39 -24.91 -12.31
CA SER A 245 28.18 -24.52 -13.49
C SER A 245 29.38 -25.45 -13.77
N PRO A 246 30.15 -25.94 -12.78
CA PRO A 246 31.21 -26.92 -13.02
C PRO A 246 30.73 -28.24 -13.63
N HIS A 247 29.61 -28.80 -13.15
CA HIS A 247 29.05 -30.03 -13.70
C HIS A 247 28.46 -29.81 -15.10
N VAL A 248 27.88 -28.65 -15.39
CA VAL A 248 27.49 -28.34 -16.76
C VAL A 248 28.71 -28.24 -17.69
N GLN A 249 29.80 -27.67 -17.22
CA GLN A 249 31.06 -27.57 -17.98
C GLN A 249 31.76 -28.91 -18.20
N SER A 250 31.54 -29.92 -17.35
CA SER A 250 32.13 -31.25 -17.56
C SER A 250 31.45 -32.05 -18.68
N VAL A 251 30.20 -31.70 -19.02
CA VAL A 251 29.44 -32.30 -20.13
C VAL A 251 29.72 -31.59 -21.47
N LEU A 252 30.23 -30.35 -21.43
CA LEU A 252 30.58 -29.54 -22.62
C LEU A 252 31.49 -30.28 -23.63
N PRO A 253 32.60 -30.94 -23.22
CA PRO A 253 33.53 -31.57 -24.16
C PRO A 253 32.94 -32.73 -24.98
N TRP A 254 31.89 -33.39 -24.48
CA TRP A 254 31.27 -34.53 -25.16
C TRP A 254 30.39 -34.10 -26.36
N LEU A 255 29.79 -32.89 -26.29
CA LEU A 255 28.94 -32.35 -27.36
C LEU A 255 29.66 -31.43 -28.35
N ILE A 256 30.77 -30.78 -27.96
CA ILE A 256 31.60 -29.99 -28.90
C ILE A 256 32.13 -30.88 -30.05
N ARG A 257 32.30 -32.18 -29.81
CA ARG A 257 32.66 -33.18 -30.84
C ARG A 257 31.56 -33.48 -31.86
N ASP A 258 30.29 -33.14 -31.60
CA ASP A 258 29.14 -33.44 -32.49
C ASP A 258 28.76 -32.23 -33.39
N ASN A 259 29.63 -31.22 -33.53
CA ASN A 259 29.48 -30.06 -34.44
C ASN A 259 28.18 -29.22 -34.31
N ARG A 260 27.33 -29.43 -33.30
CA ARG A 260 26.06 -28.69 -33.12
C ARG A 260 26.14 -27.47 -32.20
N VAL A 261 27.27 -27.26 -31.51
CA VAL A 261 27.44 -26.21 -30.47
C VAL A 261 28.53 -25.19 -30.84
N SER A 262 29.16 -25.30 -32.02
CA SER A 262 30.22 -24.38 -32.47
C SER A 262 29.77 -22.92 -32.67
N ASP A 263 28.45 -22.65 -32.67
CA ASP A 263 27.87 -21.36 -33.09
C ASP A 263 27.46 -20.41 -31.93
N GLY A 264 28.03 -20.56 -30.72
CA GLY A 264 27.97 -19.47 -29.72
C GLY A 264 26.84 -19.55 -28.67
N LEU A 265 26.38 -20.76 -28.30
CA LEU A 265 25.57 -20.95 -27.09
C LEU A 265 26.43 -20.80 -25.82
N HIS A 266 26.54 -19.58 -25.30
CA HIS A 266 27.17 -19.32 -24.01
C HIS A 266 26.32 -19.83 -22.83
N MET A 267 26.96 -20.21 -21.71
CA MET A 267 26.31 -20.68 -20.47
C MET A 267 25.10 -19.85 -20.03
N ARG A 268 25.18 -18.53 -20.17
CA ARG A 268 24.07 -17.64 -19.86
C ARG A 268 22.82 -17.92 -20.70
N LYS A 269 22.98 -18.11 -22.01
CA LYS A 269 21.88 -18.39 -22.94
C LYS A 269 21.27 -19.76 -22.65
N LEU A 270 22.09 -20.74 -22.26
CA LEU A 270 21.62 -22.07 -21.83
C LEU A 270 20.68 -21.99 -20.62
N TRP A 271 21.05 -21.21 -19.60
CA TRP A 271 20.18 -20.99 -18.44
C TRP A 271 18.89 -20.26 -18.81
N GLU A 272 19.00 -19.17 -19.57
CA GLU A 272 17.85 -18.37 -20.00
C GLU A 272 16.87 -19.18 -20.87
N LEU A 273 17.35 -20.11 -21.69
CA LEU A 273 16.51 -20.96 -22.55
C LEU A 273 15.85 -22.14 -21.83
N ASN A 274 16.33 -22.56 -20.66
CA ASN A 274 15.77 -23.71 -19.95
C ASN A 274 14.94 -23.34 -18.72
N PHE A 275 15.20 -22.19 -18.10
CA PHE A 275 14.62 -21.85 -16.80
C PHE A 275 14.02 -20.43 -16.78
N PRO A 276 13.11 -20.15 -15.83
CA PRO A 276 12.75 -18.78 -15.47
C PRO A 276 13.99 -18.00 -15.06
N ASN A 277 14.16 -16.83 -15.66
CA ASN A 277 15.27 -15.93 -15.39
C ASN A 277 14.80 -14.73 -14.54
N HIS A 278 15.76 -13.91 -14.12
CA HIS A 278 15.51 -12.75 -13.28
C HIS A 278 14.52 -11.72 -13.87
N TRP A 279 14.54 -11.53 -15.20
CA TRP A 279 13.64 -10.60 -15.89
C TRP A 279 12.19 -11.08 -15.84
N ASP A 280 11.95 -12.38 -16.05
CA ASP A 280 10.58 -12.94 -16.04
C ASP A 280 9.92 -12.74 -14.68
N ILE A 281 10.65 -13.10 -13.61
CA ILE A 281 10.13 -13.05 -12.25
C ILE A 281 9.92 -11.61 -11.80
N LEU A 282 10.81 -10.69 -12.16
CA LEU A 282 10.59 -9.27 -11.85
C LEU A 282 9.44 -8.67 -12.67
N THR A 283 9.22 -9.12 -13.89
CA THR A 283 8.06 -8.70 -14.69
C THR A 283 6.77 -9.16 -14.01
N ALA A 284 6.69 -10.44 -13.61
CA ALA A 284 5.58 -10.97 -12.83
C ALA A 284 5.35 -10.20 -11.51
N PHE A 285 6.44 -9.92 -10.79
CA PHE A 285 6.43 -9.21 -9.51
C PHE A 285 5.87 -7.79 -9.65
N HIS A 286 6.37 -7.02 -10.62
CA HIS A 286 5.91 -5.64 -10.84
C HIS A 286 4.50 -5.60 -11.44
N MET A 287 4.13 -6.59 -12.26
CA MET A 287 2.74 -6.74 -12.72
C MET A 287 1.78 -6.92 -11.52
N CYS A 288 2.15 -7.76 -10.56
CA CYS A 288 1.38 -7.93 -9.32
C CYS A 288 1.31 -6.63 -8.50
N LEU A 289 2.41 -5.90 -8.33
CA LEU A 289 2.40 -4.59 -7.65
C LEU A 289 1.44 -3.60 -8.32
N ALA A 290 1.52 -3.49 -9.65
CA ALA A 290 0.72 -2.55 -10.43
C ALA A 290 -0.79 -2.84 -10.34
N THR A 291 -1.17 -4.10 -10.15
CA THR A 291 -2.58 -4.53 -10.03
C THR A 291 -3.13 -4.51 -8.60
N THR A 292 -2.30 -4.76 -7.59
CA THR A 292 -2.76 -4.95 -6.20
C THR A 292 -2.62 -3.70 -5.33
N GLY A 293 -1.69 -2.80 -5.66
CA GLY A 293 -1.31 -1.69 -4.77
C GLY A 293 -0.62 -2.14 -3.48
N TRP A 294 -0.19 -3.40 -3.41
CA TRP A 294 0.52 -3.92 -2.25
C TRP A 294 1.93 -3.34 -2.14
N ASN A 295 2.46 -3.32 -0.92
CA ASN A 295 3.88 -3.05 -0.72
C ASN A 295 4.72 -4.22 -1.23
N VAL A 296 5.94 -3.94 -1.68
CA VAL A 296 6.99 -4.94 -1.99
C VAL A 296 7.11 -5.99 -0.89
N SER A 297 7.04 -5.58 0.38
CA SER A 297 7.17 -6.48 1.52
C SER A 297 6.04 -7.51 1.64
N VAL A 298 4.83 -7.20 1.16
CA VAL A 298 3.64 -8.07 1.23
C VAL A 298 3.74 -9.15 0.16
N LEU A 299 4.15 -8.79 -1.06
CA LEU A 299 4.40 -9.80 -2.12
C LEU A 299 5.57 -10.71 -1.76
N ASN A 300 6.63 -10.17 -1.14
CA ASN A 300 7.77 -10.98 -0.70
C ASN A 300 7.46 -11.87 0.52
N SER A 301 6.36 -11.65 1.24
CA SER A 301 5.98 -12.48 2.39
C SER A 301 5.01 -13.61 2.04
N LEU A 302 4.62 -13.76 0.77
CA LEU A 302 3.80 -14.89 0.34
C LEU A 302 4.60 -16.18 0.47
N ASP A 303 4.03 -17.15 1.20
CA ASP A 303 4.65 -18.44 1.45
C ASP A 303 4.08 -19.51 0.51
N SER A 304 4.87 -19.90 -0.48
CA SER A 304 4.50 -20.93 -1.45
C SER A 304 4.28 -22.33 -0.85
N SER A 305 4.72 -22.57 0.40
CA SER A 305 4.44 -23.84 1.09
C SER A 305 3.00 -23.94 1.62
N LYS A 306 2.32 -22.80 1.77
CA LYS A 306 0.94 -22.68 2.29
C LYS A 306 0.02 -21.97 1.28
N GLU A 307 0.18 -22.27 -0.02
CA GLU A 307 -0.55 -21.60 -1.12
C GLU A 307 -2.06 -21.52 -0.88
N SER A 308 -2.68 -22.62 -0.43
CA SER A 308 -4.12 -22.72 -0.19
C SER A 308 -4.66 -21.75 0.87
N ASP A 309 -3.80 -21.25 1.76
CA ASP A 309 -4.20 -20.36 2.85
C ASP A 309 -4.44 -18.93 2.37
N TRP A 310 -3.79 -18.55 1.26
CA TRP A 310 -3.76 -17.18 0.77
C TRP A 310 -4.09 -17.02 -0.72
N LEU A 311 -4.16 -18.10 -1.51
CA LEU A 311 -4.66 -18.08 -2.87
C LEU A 311 -5.62 -19.26 -3.10
N TYR A 312 -6.90 -18.95 -3.24
CA TYR A 312 -7.95 -19.96 -3.40
C TYR A 312 -9.10 -19.45 -4.26
N ASP A 313 -9.94 -20.37 -4.75
CA ASP A 313 -11.13 -20.04 -5.53
C ASP A 313 -12.15 -19.31 -4.67
N HIS A 314 -12.83 -18.31 -5.23
CA HIS A 314 -13.83 -17.56 -4.48
C HIS A 314 -14.97 -18.50 -4.05
N PRO A 315 -15.39 -18.50 -2.77
CA PRO A 315 -16.35 -19.48 -2.23
C PRO A 315 -17.67 -19.57 -3.00
N SER A 316 -18.11 -18.46 -3.60
CA SER A 316 -19.36 -18.36 -4.36
C SER A 316 -19.20 -18.42 -5.89
N ASP A 317 -17.99 -18.30 -6.43
CA ASP A 317 -17.77 -18.24 -7.90
C ASP A 317 -16.39 -18.81 -8.26
N PRO A 318 -16.30 -20.05 -8.78
CA PRO A 318 -15.03 -20.70 -9.09
C PRO A 318 -14.27 -20.04 -10.25
N ASN A 319 -14.90 -19.14 -11.02
CA ASN A 319 -14.19 -18.36 -12.05
C ASN A 319 -13.39 -17.18 -11.45
N ARG A 320 -13.52 -16.94 -10.15
CA ARG A 320 -12.79 -15.90 -9.41
C ARG A 320 -11.84 -16.53 -8.41
N TYR A 321 -10.82 -15.77 -8.06
CA TYR A 321 -9.93 -16.09 -6.95
C TYR A 321 -9.95 -15.02 -5.88
N VAL A 322 -9.57 -15.44 -4.68
CA VAL A 322 -9.24 -14.58 -3.56
C VAL A 322 -7.75 -14.73 -3.29
N LEU A 323 -7.05 -13.61 -3.31
CA LEU A 323 -5.62 -13.49 -3.00
C LEU A 323 -5.47 -12.67 -1.72
N VAL A 324 -4.90 -13.24 -0.66
CA VAL A 324 -4.80 -12.62 0.66
C VAL A 324 -3.35 -12.31 1.00
N GLY A 325 -3.02 -11.02 1.14
CA GLY A 325 -1.70 -10.58 1.60
C GLY A 325 -1.71 -10.29 3.09
N HIS A 326 -0.65 -10.65 3.82
CA HIS A 326 -0.50 -10.30 5.23
C HIS A 326 0.55 -9.21 5.42
N LYS A 327 0.18 -8.13 6.11
CA LYS A 327 1.11 -7.05 6.44
C LYS A 327 1.67 -7.25 7.83
N VAL A 328 2.86 -7.86 7.93
CA VAL A 328 3.56 -8.16 9.20
C VAL A 328 3.60 -6.95 10.16
N ARG A 329 3.99 -5.76 9.68
CA ARG A 329 4.06 -4.53 10.48
C ARG A 329 2.71 -3.98 10.98
N SER A 330 1.59 -4.52 10.48
CA SER A 330 0.23 -4.13 10.87
C SER A 330 -0.46 -5.20 11.73
N ASN A 331 0.29 -6.10 12.38
CA ASN A 331 -0.24 -7.25 13.12
C ASN A 331 -0.98 -8.22 12.19
N GLU A 332 -0.35 -8.52 11.05
CA GLU A 332 -0.80 -9.50 10.04
C GLU A 332 -2.20 -9.27 9.45
N LYS A 333 -2.72 -8.04 9.52
CA LYS A 333 -4.00 -7.71 8.91
C LYS A 333 -4.03 -8.14 7.44
N ALA A 334 -5.06 -8.93 7.12
CA ALA A 334 -5.32 -9.44 5.79
C ALA A 334 -5.67 -8.30 4.81
N MET A 335 -5.09 -8.38 3.62
CA MET A 335 -5.33 -7.50 2.48
C MET A 335 -5.87 -8.36 1.33
N PRO A 336 -7.19 -8.63 1.27
CA PRO A 336 -7.74 -9.45 0.21
C PRO A 336 -7.81 -8.67 -1.12
N VAL A 337 -7.50 -9.36 -2.21
CA VAL A 337 -7.67 -8.93 -3.60
C VAL A 337 -8.50 -10.01 -4.28
N ILE A 338 -9.60 -9.60 -4.93
CA ILE A 338 -10.46 -10.50 -5.70
C ILE A 338 -10.20 -10.25 -7.18
N GLY A 339 -10.01 -11.33 -7.94
CA GLY A 339 -9.79 -11.24 -9.39
C GLY A 339 -10.42 -12.40 -10.15
N LEU A 340 -10.32 -12.38 -11.47
CA LEU A 340 -10.86 -13.42 -12.35
C LEU A 340 -9.73 -14.32 -12.86
N TRP A 341 -9.92 -15.64 -12.84
CA TRP A 341 -8.91 -16.58 -13.35
C TRP A 341 -8.66 -16.43 -14.85
N LYS A 342 -9.68 -16.02 -15.63
CA LYS A 342 -9.54 -15.77 -17.08
C LYS A 342 -8.61 -14.61 -17.43
N THR A 343 -8.29 -13.74 -16.46
CA THR A 343 -7.41 -12.59 -16.68
C THR A 343 -5.96 -13.02 -16.46
N SER A 344 -5.24 -13.38 -17.53
CA SER A 344 -3.87 -13.92 -17.45
C SER A 344 -2.85 -13.01 -16.76
N PHE A 345 -3.07 -11.70 -16.83
CA PHE A 345 -2.25 -10.67 -16.17
C PHE A 345 -2.76 -10.29 -14.78
N GLY A 346 -3.79 -10.97 -14.27
CA GLY A 346 -4.29 -10.78 -12.91
C GLY A 346 -3.33 -11.40 -11.90
N PRO A 347 -3.15 -10.80 -10.71
CA PRO A 347 -2.10 -11.20 -9.76
C PRO A 347 -2.19 -12.67 -9.33
N GLY A 348 -3.39 -13.20 -9.09
CA GLY A 348 -3.57 -14.62 -8.76
C GLY A 348 -3.16 -15.57 -9.90
N ALA A 349 -3.54 -15.24 -11.14
CA ALA A 349 -3.18 -16.03 -12.33
C ALA A 349 -1.66 -16.01 -12.57
N VAL A 350 -1.05 -14.81 -12.47
CA VAL A 350 0.41 -14.62 -12.58
C VAL A 350 1.15 -15.46 -11.54
N ILE A 351 0.76 -15.34 -10.26
CA ILE A 351 1.41 -16.07 -9.15
C ILE A 351 1.29 -17.57 -9.33
N LYS A 352 0.10 -18.08 -9.64
CA LYS A 352 -0.14 -19.52 -9.88
C LYS A 352 0.74 -20.06 -11.00
N LYS A 353 0.89 -19.30 -12.09
CA LYS A 353 1.77 -19.65 -13.22
C LYS A 353 3.25 -19.66 -12.81
N VAL A 354 3.70 -18.66 -12.05
CA VAL A 354 5.07 -18.59 -11.50
C VAL A 354 5.36 -19.79 -10.59
N ILE A 355 4.46 -20.12 -9.65
CA ILE A 355 4.63 -21.25 -8.73
C ILE A 355 4.73 -22.56 -9.50
N GLY A 356 3.88 -22.75 -10.52
CA GLY A 356 3.90 -23.89 -11.43
C GLY A 356 5.23 -24.02 -12.16
N GLN A 357 5.68 -22.96 -12.84
CA GLN A 357 6.93 -22.97 -13.62
C GLN A 357 8.18 -23.20 -12.76
N THR A 358 8.15 -22.72 -11.51
CA THR A 358 9.28 -22.79 -10.58
C THR A 358 9.24 -23.99 -9.64
N ARG A 359 8.24 -24.87 -9.77
CA ARG A 359 8.07 -26.05 -8.91
C ARG A 359 9.34 -26.91 -8.82
N PRO A 360 10.02 -27.25 -9.92
CA PRO A 360 11.22 -28.09 -9.81
C PRO A 360 12.40 -27.39 -9.12
N LEU A 361 12.54 -26.07 -9.27
CA LEU A 361 13.54 -25.28 -8.53
C LEU A 361 13.29 -25.37 -7.03
N ARG A 362 12.02 -25.27 -6.63
CA ARG A 362 11.60 -25.36 -5.23
C ARG A 362 11.85 -26.75 -4.66
N ASP A 363 11.59 -27.79 -5.43
CA ASP A 363 11.81 -29.18 -5.00
C ASP A 363 13.32 -29.46 -4.82
N GLN A 364 14.19 -28.94 -5.70
CA GLN A 364 15.63 -29.02 -5.48
C GLN A 364 16.09 -28.24 -4.23
N LEU A 365 15.57 -27.03 -3.99
CA LEU A 365 15.87 -26.28 -2.77
C LEU A 365 15.46 -27.02 -1.50
N LYS A 366 14.33 -27.74 -1.51
CA LYS A 366 13.90 -28.58 -0.37
C LYS A 366 14.90 -29.71 -0.11
N LEU A 367 15.40 -30.36 -1.16
CA LEU A 367 16.42 -31.40 -1.02
C LEU A 367 17.74 -30.83 -0.47
N SER A 368 18.16 -29.66 -0.96
CA SER A 368 19.33 -28.95 -0.44
C SER A 368 19.16 -28.50 1.02
N LEU A 369 17.94 -28.10 1.41
CA LEU A 369 17.64 -27.74 2.79
C LEU A 369 17.78 -28.96 3.71
N ILE A 370 17.19 -30.10 3.34
CA ILE A 370 17.29 -31.35 4.10
C ILE A 370 18.76 -31.78 4.27
N SER A 371 19.58 -31.66 3.23
CA SER A 371 21.01 -32.01 3.33
C SER A 371 21.79 -31.03 4.20
N ALA A 372 21.51 -29.73 4.11
CA ALA A 372 22.13 -28.69 4.93
C ALA A 372 21.76 -28.82 6.42
N GLU A 373 20.51 -29.16 6.74
CA GLU A 373 20.03 -29.41 8.10
C GLU A 373 20.69 -30.65 8.71
N LYS A 374 20.82 -31.74 7.94
CA LYS A 374 21.54 -32.94 8.37
C LYS A 374 23.01 -32.63 8.66
N LYS A 375 23.66 -31.85 7.79
CA LYS A 375 25.05 -31.42 7.97
C LYS A 375 25.21 -30.57 9.22
N LEU A 376 24.34 -29.58 9.43
CA LEU A 376 24.34 -28.74 10.64
C LEU A 376 24.17 -29.60 11.91
N THR A 377 23.23 -30.54 11.89
CA THR A 377 23.01 -31.47 13.01
C THR A 377 24.26 -32.30 13.28
N SER A 378 24.92 -32.84 12.23
CA SER A 378 26.15 -33.61 12.41
C SER A 378 27.30 -32.78 12.96
N MET A 379 27.45 -31.52 12.55
CA MET A 379 28.47 -30.59 13.06
C MET A 379 28.22 -30.20 14.52
N VAL A 380 26.95 -30.14 14.93
CA VAL A 380 26.58 -29.89 16.34
C VAL A 380 26.82 -31.13 17.21
N MET A 381 26.57 -32.33 16.68
CA MET A 381 26.71 -33.57 17.43
C MET A 381 28.15 -34.12 17.46
N SER A 382 28.98 -33.81 16.46
CA SER A 382 30.40 -34.14 16.48
C SER A 382 31.09 -33.30 17.55
N LYS A 383 31.70 -33.94 18.56
CA LYS A 383 32.61 -33.26 19.51
C LYS A 383 33.92 -32.76 18.85
N GLN A 384 33.96 -32.69 17.52
CA GLN A 384 35.07 -32.12 16.78
C GLN A 384 34.98 -30.59 16.90
N ALA A 385 36.11 -29.94 17.14
CA ALA A 385 36.20 -28.49 17.17
C ALA A 385 36.00 -27.93 15.75
N HIS A 386 34.75 -27.82 15.31
CA HIS A 386 34.40 -26.96 14.19
C HIS A 386 34.63 -25.50 14.61
N SER A 387 35.18 -24.69 13.71
CA SER A 387 35.32 -23.26 13.98
C SER A 387 33.94 -22.65 14.23
N SER A 388 33.86 -21.66 15.12
CA SER A 388 32.65 -20.86 15.35
C SER A 388 32.11 -20.26 14.05
N VAL A 389 33.00 -19.95 13.10
CA VAL A 389 32.71 -19.43 11.77
C VAL A 389 32.01 -20.47 10.90
N ASP A 390 32.48 -21.73 10.89
CA ASP A 390 31.91 -22.78 10.04
C ASP A 390 30.46 -23.13 10.43
N LEU A 391 30.19 -23.16 11.74
CA LEU A 391 28.84 -23.37 12.27
C LEU A 391 27.90 -22.22 11.92
N LYS A 392 28.38 -20.97 12.02
CA LYS A 392 27.63 -19.78 11.63
C LYS A 392 27.28 -19.82 10.15
N ASP A 393 28.26 -20.06 9.27
CA ASP A 393 28.06 -20.09 7.82
C ASP A 393 27.07 -21.19 7.42
N GLN A 394 27.16 -22.36 8.06
CA GLN A 394 26.23 -23.46 7.82
C GLN A 394 24.81 -23.14 8.30
N TYR A 395 24.65 -22.44 9.42
CA TYR A 395 23.34 -22.01 9.91
C TYR A 395 22.72 -20.92 9.04
N GLU A 396 23.51 -19.93 8.60
CA GLU A 396 23.07 -18.92 7.63
C GLU A 396 22.63 -19.55 6.31
N LEU A 397 23.32 -20.62 5.86
CA LEU A 397 22.91 -21.40 4.70
C LEU A 397 21.55 -22.07 4.91
N VAL A 398 21.32 -22.71 6.05
CA VAL A 398 20.01 -23.32 6.38
C VAL A 398 18.91 -22.26 6.36
N GLN A 399 19.10 -21.13 7.02
CA GLN A 399 18.13 -20.04 7.00
C GLN A 399 17.84 -19.52 5.59
N LYS A 400 18.89 -19.35 4.78
CA LYS A 400 18.75 -18.90 3.39
C LYS A 400 17.98 -19.91 2.55
N LEU A 401 18.25 -21.21 2.69
CA LEU A 401 17.51 -22.25 1.99
C LEU A 401 16.04 -22.32 2.44
N THR A 402 15.76 -22.15 3.73
CA THR A 402 14.38 -22.04 4.26
C THR A 402 13.64 -20.83 3.69
N GLU A 403 14.31 -19.67 3.55
CA GLU A 403 13.72 -18.51 2.89
C GLU A 403 13.41 -18.80 1.41
N GLY A 404 14.33 -19.45 0.71
CA GLY A 404 14.18 -19.82 -0.70
C GLY A 404 13.04 -20.80 -0.95
N THR A 405 12.89 -21.83 -0.11
CA THR A 405 11.81 -22.82 -0.28
C THR A 405 10.42 -22.23 -0.09
N ARG A 406 10.29 -21.20 0.76
CA ARG A 406 9.03 -20.46 0.98
C ARG A 406 8.76 -19.45 -0.13
N SER A 407 9.79 -18.91 -0.78
CA SER A 407 9.63 -17.87 -1.79
C SER A 407 8.79 -18.29 -3.00
N VAL A 408 7.83 -17.43 -3.36
CA VAL A 408 7.08 -17.52 -4.64
C VAL A 408 7.99 -17.21 -5.83
N TRP A 409 8.99 -16.36 -5.66
CA TRP A 409 9.66 -15.63 -6.72
C TRP A 409 11.02 -16.24 -7.11
N LEU A 410 11.05 -17.53 -7.43
CA LEU A 410 12.29 -18.25 -7.76
C LEU A 410 12.72 -18.07 -9.22
N TYR A 411 14.02 -17.90 -9.47
CA TYR A 411 14.63 -17.89 -10.80
C TYR A 411 16.03 -18.49 -10.80
N VAL A 412 16.56 -18.79 -11.98
CA VAL A 412 17.97 -19.16 -12.17
C VAL A 412 18.74 -17.92 -12.62
N ASN A 413 19.81 -17.59 -11.87
CA ASN A 413 20.63 -16.43 -12.20
C ASN A 413 21.63 -16.74 -13.34
N LYS A 414 22.36 -15.73 -13.81
CA LYS A 414 23.32 -15.87 -14.93
C LYS A 414 24.46 -16.86 -14.64
N LEU A 415 24.70 -17.20 -13.37
CA LEU A 415 25.72 -18.15 -12.92
C LEU A 415 25.18 -19.57 -12.74
N GLY A 416 23.88 -19.82 -13.01
CA GLY A 416 23.28 -21.13 -12.85
C GLY A 416 22.86 -21.46 -11.41
N ALA A 417 22.76 -20.48 -10.51
CA ALA A 417 22.29 -20.71 -9.15
C ALA A 417 20.82 -20.28 -8.99
N ILE A 418 20.05 -21.06 -8.23
CA ILE A 418 18.69 -20.72 -7.83
C ILE A 418 18.73 -19.49 -6.92
N SER A 419 17.93 -18.48 -7.24
CA SER A 419 17.91 -17.19 -6.58
C SER A 419 16.48 -16.66 -6.51
N TRP A 420 16.23 -15.69 -5.63
CA TRP A 420 14.94 -15.00 -5.52
C TRP A 420 15.15 -13.52 -5.18
N PRO A 421 14.19 -12.65 -5.50
CA PRO A 421 14.21 -11.28 -5.06
C PRO A 421 14.25 -11.19 -3.52
N SER A 422 15.28 -10.59 -2.95
CA SER A 422 15.24 -10.11 -1.57
C SER A 422 14.59 -8.73 -1.52
N ARG A 423 14.24 -8.24 -0.32
CA ARG A 423 13.64 -6.90 -0.11
C ARG A 423 14.43 -5.74 -0.76
N ASN A 424 15.71 -5.94 -1.10
CA ASN A 424 16.56 -4.94 -1.76
C ASN A 424 16.91 -5.27 -3.24
N SER A 425 16.39 -6.35 -3.82
CA SER A 425 16.83 -6.84 -5.14
C SER A 425 15.76 -6.78 -6.22
N THR A 426 15.03 -5.68 -6.32
CA THR A 426 14.36 -5.33 -7.59
C THR A 426 15.38 -4.94 -8.68
N THR A 427 16.69 -5.02 -8.37
CA THR A 427 17.81 -4.64 -9.24
C THR A 427 18.11 -5.67 -10.33
N ALA A 428 17.86 -5.34 -11.60
CA ALA A 428 18.37 -6.02 -12.78
C ALA A 428 19.81 -5.58 -13.12
N MET A 429 20.58 -6.46 -13.77
CA MET A 429 21.89 -6.10 -14.34
C MET A 429 21.69 -5.56 -15.76
N SER A 430 21.97 -4.27 -15.98
CA SER A 430 22.06 -3.70 -17.33
C SER A 430 23.38 -4.10 -18.00
N ALA A 431 23.36 -4.41 -19.30
CA ALA A 431 24.58 -4.62 -20.07
C ALA A 431 25.29 -3.29 -20.44
N LEU A 432 24.55 -2.16 -20.43
CA LEU A 432 25.05 -0.83 -20.78
C LEU A 432 25.64 -0.08 -19.57
N ALA A 433 25.06 -0.26 -18.38
CA ALA A 433 25.57 0.35 -17.15
C ALA A 433 26.25 -0.76 -16.34
N LYS A 434 27.57 -0.69 -16.15
CA LYS A 434 28.38 -1.62 -15.34
C LYS A 434 28.04 -1.54 -13.82
N SER A 435 26.76 -1.40 -13.45
CA SER A 435 26.24 -1.25 -12.09
C SER A 435 24.91 -1.99 -11.90
N LYS A 436 24.48 -2.17 -10.64
CA LYS A 436 23.16 -2.72 -10.31
C LYS A 436 22.10 -1.65 -10.63
N VAL A 437 21.17 -1.95 -11.54
CA VAL A 437 20.14 -1.03 -12.03
C VAL A 437 18.77 -1.56 -11.62
N ASN A 438 17.77 -0.75 -11.24
CA ASN A 438 16.45 -1.29 -10.91
C ASN A 438 15.76 -1.88 -12.17
N TYR A 439 14.84 -2.84 -12.02
CA TYR A 439 14.03 -3.36 -13.14
C TYR A 439 13.39 -2.23 -13.96
N LEU A 440 12.75 -1.29 -13.26
CA LEU A 440 12.09 -0.13 -13.87
C LEU A 440 13.09 0.85 -14.49
N ASP A 441 14.30 0.96 -13.94
CA ASP A 441 15.38 1.75 -14.54
C ASP A 441 15.86 1.14 -15.88
N VAL A 442 15.51 -0.11 -16.20
CA VAL A 442 15.74 -0.74 -17.52
C VAL A 442 14.49 -0.70 -18.40
N LEU A 443 13.32 -0.96 -17.82
CA LEU A 443 12.05 -1.01 -18.57
C LEU A 443 11.61 0.39 -19.04
N ILE A 444 11.65 1.40 -18.18
CA ILE A 444 11.17 2.75 -18.50
C ILE A 444 11.95 3.38 -19.66
N PRO A 445 13.29 3.33 -19.72
CA PRO A 445 14.02 3.83 -20.89
C PRO A 445 13.66 3.14 -22.21
N LYS A 446 13.34 1.83 -22.18
CA LYS A 446 12.86 1.11 -23.37
C LYS A 446 11.51 1.66 -23.82
N ILE A 447 10.58 1.82 -22.88
CA ILE A 447 9.26 2.42 -23.16
C ILE A 447 9.40 3.84 -23.69
N ASN A 448 10.25 4.66 -23.06
CA ASN A 448 10.45 6.05 -23.45
C ASN A 448 11.06 6.17 -24.86
N THR A 449 11.91 5.23 -25.28
CA THR A 449 12.40 5.20 -26.67
C THR A 449 11.23 5.05 -27.65
N GLU A 450 10.30 4.13 -27.37
CA GLU A 450 9.11 3.92 -28.21
C GLU A 450 8.14 5.11 -28.17
N LEU A 451 7.92 5.69 -26.98
CA LEU A 451 7.07 6.87 -26.82
C LEU A 451 7.59 8.10 -27.56
N LEU A 452 8.90 8.35 -27.49
CA LEU A 452 9.54 9.48 -28.17
C LEU A 452 9.46 9.34 -29.69
N LEU A 453 9.60 8.12 -30.22
CA LEU A 453 9.39 7.84 -31.65
C LEU A 453 7.94 8.10 -32.08
N GLY A 454 6.97 7.90 -31.18
CA GLY A 454 5.56 8.23 -31.39
C GLY A 454 5.17 9.69 -31.09
N GLY A 455 6.11 10.55 -30.70
CA GLY A 455 5.83 11.96 -30.37
C GLY A 455 5.14 12.18 -29.02
N HIS A 456 5.25 11.24 -28.08
CA HIS A 456 4.67 11.33 -26.74
C HIS A 456 5.72 11.71 -25.68
N ASP A 457 5.25 12.30 -24.58
CA ASP A 457 6.10 12.65 -23.43
C ASP A 457 6.68 11.41 -22.74
N SER A 458 7.92 11.53 -22.25
CA SER A 458 8.58 10.48 -21.49
C SER A 458 7.93 10.23 -20.13
N ILE A 459 7.87 8.97 -19.71
CA ILE A 459 7.53 8.57 -18.35
C ILE A 459 8.72 8.91 -17.43
N PRO A 460 8.51 9.60 -16.30
CA PRO A 460 9.57 9.91 -15.35
C PRO A 460 10.08 8.63 -14.66
N ARG A 461 11.16 8.75 -13.88
CA ARG A 461 11.68 7.63 -13.11
C ARG A 461 10.65 7.16 -12.07
N VAL A 462 10.37 5.86 -12.04
CA VAL A 462 9.47 5.21 -11.07
C VAL A 462 10.23 4.09 -10.36
N VAL A 463 9.99 3.95 -9.06
CA VAL A 463 10.48 2.83 -8.24
C VAL A 463 9.34 1.94 -7.78
N ALA A 464 9.65 0.72 -7.33
CA ALA A 464 8.64 -0.28 -6.95
C ALA A 464 7.69 0.17 -5.83
N SER A 465 8.14 1.05 -4.92
CA SER A 465 7.27 1.63 -3.88
C SER A 465 6.20 2.57 -4.43
N ASP A 466 6.45 3.21 -5.58
CA ASP A 466 5.54 4.22 -6.14
C ASP A 466 4.24 3.58 -6.66
N PHE A 467 4.23 2.28 -7.00
CA PHE A 467 2.98 1.59 -7.38
C PHE A 467 1.92 1.65 -6.29
N ARG A 468 2.34 1.67 -5.02
CA ARG A 468 1.41 1.83 -3.90
C ARG A 468 0.88 3.24 -3.80
N ASP A 469 1.72 4.25 -4.05
CA ASP A 469 1.33 5.65 -4.07
C ASP A 469 0.36 5.92 -5.26
N MET A 470 0.66 5.38 -6.45
CA MET A 470 -0.23 5.40 -7.62
C MET A 470 -1.58 4.73 -7.34
N PHE A 471 -1.59 3.60 -6.62
CA PHE A 471 -2.82 2.94 -6.22
C PHE A 471 -3.61 3.77 -5.20
N ALA A 472 -2.93 4.41 -4.25
CA ALA A 472 -3.57 5.30 -3.29
C ALA A 472 -4.24 6.50 -4.00
N GLN A 473 -3.56 7.10 -4.98
CA GLN A 473 -4.09 8.17 -5.82
C GLN A 473 -5.34 7.71 -6.59
N TYR A 474 -5.28 6.54 -7.24
CA TYR A 474 -6.45 5.97 -7.92
C TYR A 474 -7.65 5.77 -6.98
N VAL A 475 -7.42 5.24 -5.77
CA VAL A 475 -8.50 5.06 -4.77
C VAL A 475 -9.06 6.42 -4.32
N TRP A 476 -8.19 7.41 -4.11
CA TRP A 476 -8.58 8.77 -3.75
C TRP A 476 -9.50 9.39 -4.81
N GLU A 477 -9.07 9.39 -6.07
CA GLU A 477 -9.85 9.89 -7.21
C GLU A 477 -11.18 9.14 -7.37
N SER A 478 -11.14 7.80 -7.38
CA SER A 478 -12.34 6.97 -7.55
C SER A 478 -13.36 7.12 -6.42
N SER A 479 -12.93 7.61 -5.25
CA SER A 479 -13.80 7.86 -4.10
C SER A 479 -14.27 9.31 -3.99
N GLY A 480 -13.97 10.15 -4.98
CA GLY A 480 -14.32 11.58 -4.97
C GLY A 480 -13.53 12.38 -3.93
N GLY A 481 -12.28 11.97 -3.64
CA GLY A 481 -11.41 12.67 -2.69
C GLY A 481 -11.66 12.30 -1.22
N ASN A 482 -12.05 11.05 -0.93
CA ASN A 482 -12.26 10.59 0.44
C ASN A 482 -11.05 9.80 0.97
N ILE A 483 -10.47 10.25 2.09
CA ILE A 483 -9.29 9.61 2.68
C ILE A 483 -9.61 8.26 3.34
N LEU A 484 -10.85 8.03 3.75
CA LEU A 484 -11.25 6.83 4.47
C LEU A 484 -11.21 5.57 3.59
N PRO A 485 -11.72 5.58 2.34
CA PRO A 485 -11.48 4.52 1.35
C PRO A 485 -10.00 4.23 1.14
N VAL A 486 -9.15 5.26 1.02
CA VAL A 486 -7.69 5.09 0.87
C VAL A 486 -7.09 4.42 2.11
N MET A 487 -7.45 4.89 3.31
CA MET A 487 -7.00 4.32 4.58
C MET A 487 -7.41 2.84 4.71
N ARG A 488 -8.63 2.50 4.29
CA ARG A 488 -9.14 1.12 4.26
C ARG A 488 -8.37 0.27 3.24
N ALA A 489 -8.21 0.73 2.00
CA ALA A 489 -7.52 0.01 0.93
C ALA A 489 -6.04 -0.24 1.26
N LEU A 490 -5.37 0.73 1.90
CA LEU A 490 -3.97 0.61 2.33
C LEU A 490 -3.80 -0.11 3.68
N VAL A 491 -4.90 -0.42 4.37
CA VAL A 491 -4.92 -1.06 5.70
C VAL A 491 -4.06 -0.30 6.72
N HIS A 492 -4.29 1.00 6.78
CA HIS A 492 -3.67 1.91 7.75
C HIS A 492 -4.54 2.03 9.00
N LYS A 493 -3.90 2.23 10.17
CA LYS A 493 -4.60 2.44 11.44
C LYS A 493 -4.81 3.92 11.75
N ARG A 494 -4.04 4.82 11.15
CA ARG A 494 -4.03 6.26 11.46
C ARG A 494 -4.14 7.08 10.19
N LEU A 495 -4.93 8.14 10.23
CA LEU A 495 -5.07 9.09 9.12
C LEU A 495 -3.72 9.71 8.73
N SER A 496 -2.88 10.07 9.70
CA SER A 496 -1.56 10.66 9.45
C SER A 496 -0.66 9.78 8.58
N THR A 497 -0.76 8.45 8.70
CA THR A 497 0.01 7.52 7.85
C THR A 497 -0.55 7.40 6.44
N THR A 498 -1.84 7.69 6.24
CA THR A 498 -2.50 7.71 4.93
C THR A 498 -2.30 9.04 4.23
N GLN A 499 -2.33 10.15 4.97
CA GLN A 499 -2.17 11.51 4.43
C GLN A 499 -0.89 11.64 3.59
N ARG A 500 0.22 11.06 4.07
CA ARG A 500 1.51 11.00 3.35
C ARG A 500 1.44 10.42 1.93
N TYR A 501 0.44 9.59 1.61
CA TYR A 501 0.27 9.00 0.28
C TYR A 501 -0.49 9.93 -0.68
N ILE A 502 -1.28 10.86 -0.14
CA ILE A 502 -2.07 11.85 -0.89
C ILE A 502 -1.33 13.19 -0.94
N ASP A 503 -0.37 13.43 -0.03
CA ASP A 503 0.54 14.58 -0.10
C ASP A 503 1.58 14.38 -1.23
N ASN A 504 1.13 14.54 -2.46
CA ASN A 504 1.91 14.36 -3.69
C ASN A 504 1.70 15.53 -4.66
N ASN A 505 2.58 15.65 -5.65
CA ASN A 505 2.53 16.71 -6.67
C ASN A 505 1.16 16.83 -7.37
N ILE A 506 0.50 15.70 -7.70
CA ILE A 506 -0.78 15.69 -8.42
C ILE A 506 -1.89 16.25 -7.53
N SER A 507 -2.08 15.65 -6.37
CA SER A 507 -3.12 16.06 -5.41
C SER A 507 -2.92 17.49 -4.92
N ASN A 508 -1.67 17.93 -4.74
CA ASN A 508 -1.39 19.32 -4.34
C ASN A 508 -1.81 20.30 -5.45
N VAL A 509 -1.45 20.02 -6.71
CA VAL A 509 -1.87 20.86 -7.85
C VAL A 509 -3.39 20.88 -8.01
N GLU A 510 -4.06 19.73 -7.86
CA GLU A 510 -5.52 19.65 -7.92
C GLU A 510 -6.19 20.43 -6.78
N ARG A 511 -5.68 20.29 -5.55
CA ARG A 511 -6.20 21.03 -4.38
C ARG A 511 -6.00 22.52 -4.53
N ASP A 512 -4.83 22.94 -5.02
CA ASP A 512 -4.53 24.35 -5.28
C ASP A 512 -5.46 24.89 -6.36
N ALA A 513 -5.70 24.13 -7.45
CA ALA A 513 -6.64 24.52 -8.50
C ALA A 513 -8.08 24.60 -8.00
N GLN A 514 -8.55 23.64 -7.20
CA GLN A 514 -9.88 23.66 -6.59
C GLN A 514 -10.04 24.84 -5.63
N LEU A 515 -9.03 25.09 -4.79
CA LEU A 515 -9.02 26.23 -3.87
C LEU A 515 -9.05 27.55 -4.65
N LEU A 516 -8.23 27.70 -5.69
CA LEU A 516 -8.23 28.89 -6.54
C LEU A 516 -9.57 29.08 -7.24
N SER A 517 -10.18 28.02 -7.77
CA SER A 517 -11.51 28.07 -8.40
C SER A 517 -12.58 28.52 -7.40
N PHE A 518 -12.58 27.96 -6.19
CA PHE A 518 -13.47 28.36 -5.10
C PHE A 518 -13.25 29.82 -4.71
N LEU A 519 -12.00 30.23 -4.47
CA LEU A 519 -11.66 31.60 -4.08
C LEU A 519 -12.05 32.61 -5.16
N ASN A 520 -11.77 32.33 -6.43
CA ASN A 520 -12.17 33.17 -7.55
C ASN A 520 -13.69 33.35 -7.59
N THR A 521 -14.44 32.25 -7.48
CA THR A 521 -15.90 32.28 -7.47
C THR A 521 -16.45 33.08 -6.28
N PHE A 522 -15.88 32.86 -5.10
CA PHE A 522 -16.23 33.58 -3.89
C PHE A 522 -15.98 35.08 -4.02
N PHE A 523 -14.82 35.49 -4.54
CA PHE A 523 -14.48 36.90 -4.74
C PHE A 523 -15.32 37.57 -5.82
N VAL A 524 -15.69 36.85 -6.90
CA VAL A 524 -16.64 37.35 -7.91
C VAL A 524 -17.99 37.65 -7.25
N GLN A 525 -18.58 36.70 -6.52
CA GLN A 525 -19.86 36.93 -5.84
C GLN A 525 -19.77 38.03 -4.76
N LEU A 526 -18.64 38.12 -4.05
CA LEU A 526 -18.40 39.19 -3.08
C LEU A 526 -18.37 40.56 -3.77
N SER A 527 -17.76 40.66 -4.95
CA SER A 527 -17.72 41.90 -5.74
C SER A 527 -19.11 42.34 -6.24
N GLU A 528 -20.01 41.38 -6.45
CA GLU A 528 -21.42 41.62 -6.79
C GLU A 528 -22.28 41.99 -5.56
N GLY A 529 -21.68 42.02 -4.37
CA GLY A 529 -22.30 42.48 -3.13
C GLY A 529 -23.15 41.44 -2.40
N ARG A 530 -23.17 40.18 -2.86
CA ARG A 530 -23.88 39.09 -2.17
C ARG A 530 -23.27 37.72 -2.46
N ILE A 531 -23.00 36.97 -1.41
CA ILE A 531 -22.55 35.57 -1.50
C ILE A 531 -23.78 34.66 -1.52
N ASP A 532 -23.92 33.86 -2.58
CA ASP A 532 -24.94 32.83 -2.71
C ASP A 532 -24.32 31.46 -2.44
N THR A 533 -24.53 30.95 -1.22
CA THR A 533 -23.96 29.68 -0.78
C THR A 533 -24.46 28.49 -1.61
N THR A 534 -25.66 28.55 -2.20
CA THR A 534 -26.19 27.48 -3.07
C THR A 534 -25.43 27.43 -4.38
N LEU A 535 -25.24 28.59 -5.04
CA LEU A 535 -24.50 28.67 -6.29
C LEU A 535 -23.01 28.36 -6.07
N LEU A 536 -22.41 28.87 -5.00
CA LEU A 536 -21.03 28.60 -4.63
C LEU A 536 -20.79 27.09 -4.39
N ALA A 537 -21.70 26.43 -3.67
CA ALA A 537 -21.60 24.99 -3.42
C ALA A 537 -21.80 24.15 -4.69
N TYR A 538 -22.73 24.53 -5.57
CA TYR A 538 -22.92 23.87 -6.85
C TYR A 538 -21.69 24.04 -7.74
N GLN A 539 -21.19 25.27 -7.89
CA GLN A 539 -20.03 25.57 -8.73
C GLN A 539 -18.78 24.80 -8.30
N ASN A 540 -18.56 24.70 -6.99
CA ASN A 540 -17.43 23.95 -6.46
C ASN A 540 -17.55 22.42 -6.67
N ARG A 541 -18.77 21.87 -6.76
CA ARG A 541 -19.00 20.43 -6.89
C ARG A 541 -19.14 19.96 -8.34
N PHE A 542 -19.83 20.74 -9.16
CA PHE A 542 -20.28 20.34 -10.50
C PHE A 542 -19.76 21.25 -11.62
N GLY A 543 -19.05 22.34 -11.28
CA GLY A 543 -18.58 23.32 -12.25
C GLY A 543 -19.63 24.38 -12.57
N ALA A 544 -19.48 25.08 -13.70
CA ALA A 544 -20.32 26.23 -14.04
C ALA A 544 -21.82 25.91 -13.97
N VAL A 545 -22.58 26.72 -13.25
CA VAL A 545 -24.05 26.60 -13.18
C VAL A 545 -24.63 27.16 -14.48
N PRO A 546 -25.45 26.41 -15.22
CA PRO A 546 -26.13 26.94 -16.41
C PRO A 546 -26.98 28.17 -16.05
N GLU A 547 -26.97 29.21 -16.88
CA GLU A 547 -27.74 30.45 -16.64
C GLU A 547 -29.24 30.18 -16.43
N ALA A 548 -29.80 29.19 -17.13
CA ALA A 548 -31.19 28.78 -16.96
C ALA A 548 -31.48 28.28 -15.53
N GLU A 549 -30.57 27.53 -14.91
CA GLU A 549 -30.73 27.05 -13.53
C GLU A 549 -30.61 28.18 -12.51
N VAL A 550 -29.72 29.15 -12.77
CA VAL A 550 -29.60 30.37 -11.97
C VAL A 550 -30.90 31.17 -12.00
N GLU A 551 -31.51 31.31 -13.18
CA GLU A 551 -32.75 32.08 -13.34
C GLU A 551 -33.95 31.37 -12.70
N ILE A 552 -34.04 30.04 -12.84
CA ILE A 552 -35.02 29.23 -12.12
C ILE A 552 -34.86 29.40 -10.60
N LEU A 553 -33.64 29.37 -10.08
CA LEU A 553 -33.37 29.56 -8.65
C LEU A 553 -33.79 30.96 -8.17
N LYS A 554 -33.51 32.01 -8.95
CA LYS A 554 -33.98 33.38 -8.67
C LYS A 554 -35.51 33.45 -8.68
N GLN A 555 -36.14 32.84 -9.67
CA GLN A 555 -37.60 32.77 -9.78
C GLN A 555 -38.19 32.12 -8.53
N PHE A 556 -37.73 30.93 -8.14
CA PHE A 556 -38.22 30.22 -6.95
C PHE A 556 -38.03 31.03 -5.66
N ARG A 557 -36.91 31.73 -5.51
CA ARG A 557 -36.63 32.56 -4.33
C ARG A 557 -37.46 33.85 -4.28
N SER A 558 -37.94 34.32 -5.43
CA SER A 558 -38.78 35.53 -5.53
C SER A 558 -40.27 35.29 -5.22
N LEU A 559 -40.71 34.03 -5.20
CA LEU A 559 -42.11 33.69 -4.97
C LEU A 559 -42.55 34.05 -3.54
N GLU A 560 -43.67 34.75 -3.42
CA GLU A 560 -44.30 35.01 -2.13
C GLU A 560 -44.85 33.70 -1.55
N ARG A 561 -44.68 33.51 -0.24
CA ARG A 561 -45.10 32.30 0.50
C ARG A 561 -46.35 32.60 1.32
N SER A 562 -47.27 31.64 1.36
CA SER A 562 -48.45 31.69 2.23
C SER A 562 -48.15 31.30 3.68
N ARG A 563 -49.14 31.39 4.57
CA ARG A 563 -49.05 30.87 5.95
C ARG A 563 -48.65 29.38 6.00
N LEU A 564 -48.98 28.61 4.98
CA LEU A 564 -48.63 27.19 4.88
C LEU A 564 -47.20 26.96 4.35
N SER A 565 -46.43 28.03 4.14
CA SER A 565 -45.13 28.01 3.48
C SER A 565 -45.17 27.47 2.04
N VAL A 566 -46.35 27.46 1.42
CA VAL A 566 -46.55 27.13 -0.01
C VAL A 566 -46.32 28.40 -0.81
N ALA A 567 -45.51 28.32 -1.87
CA ALA A 567 -45.22 29.46 -2.74
C ALA A 567 -46.37 29.70 -3.74
N CYS A 568 -46.59 30.96 -4.12
CA CYS A 568 -47.66 31.36 -5.05
C CYS A 568 -47.07 32.02 -6.31
N LYS A 569 -47.48 31.55 -7.49
CA LYS A 569 -47.10 32.15 -8.79
C LYS A 569 -47.69 33.54 -8.99
N ASP A 570 -48.95 33.75 -8.61
CA ASP A 570 -49.65 35.04 -8.72
C ASP A 570 -50.49 35.33 -7.46
N PRO A 571 -49.90 35.98 -6.44
CA PRO A 571 -50.61 36.31 -5.21
C PRO A 571 -51.59 37.49 -5.36
N LYS A 572 -51.55 38.24 -6.47
CA LYS A 572 -52.37 39.45 -6.69
C LYS A 572 -53.59 39.19 -7.56
N SER A 573 -53.63 38.07 -8.28
CA SER A 573 -54.78 37.65 -9.08
C SER A 573 -55.21 36.21 -8.72
N PRO A 574 -55.72 35.97 -7.49
CA PRO A 574 -56.22 34.65 -7.12
C PRO A 574 -57.43 34.25 -8.00
N PRO A 575 -57.59 32.96 -8.35
CA PRO A 575 -58.73 32.51 -9.13
C PRO A 575 -60.04 32.66 -8.34
N ILE A 576 -61.15 32.82 -9.08
CA ILE A 576 -62.50 33.04 -8.53
C ILE A 576 -62.90 31.95 -7.52
N SER A 577 -62.40 30.72 -7.70
CA SER A 577 -62.62 29.59 -6.79
C SER A 577 -62.08 29.81 -5.37
N THR A 578 -61.14 30.75 -5.17
CA THR A 578 -60.50 31.01 -3.88
C THR A 578 -60.85 32.36 -3.26
N GLN A 579 -61.18 33.36 -4.07
CA GLN A 579 -61.62 34.69 -3.64
C GLN A 579 -62.30 35.41 -4.81
N THR A 580 -63.29 36.26 -4.53
CA THR A 580 -63.83 37.21 -5.52
C THR A 580 -62.73 38.15 -6.01
N VAL A 581 -62.57 38.27 -7.33
CA VAL A 581 -61.47 39.02 -7.96
C VAL A 581 -61.40 40.44 -7.42
N GLY A 582 -60.29 40.77 -6.76
CA GLY A 582 -59.97 42.10 -6.26
C GLY A 582 -58.51 42.43 -6.53
N LYS A 583 -58.14 43.72 -6.55
CA LYS A 583 -56.75 44.19 -6.79
C LYS A 583 -55.79 44.00 -5.59
N SER A 584 -56.21 43.29 -4.55
CA SER A 584 -55.44 43.07 -3.32
C SER A 584 -54.81 41.68 -3.29
N ARG A 585 -53.77 41.49 -2.47
CA ARG A 585 -53.19 40.16 -2.20
C ARG A 585 -54.26 39.17 -1.75
N CYS A 586 -54.12 37.91 -2.15
CA CYS A 586 -54.99 36.81 -1.76
C CYS A 586 -55.11 36.75 -0.22
N SER A 587 -56.32 37.02 0.29
CA SER A 587 -56.59 37.07 1.73
C SER A 587 -56.91 35.70 2.30
N SER A 588 -57.37 34.76 1.47
CA SER A 588 -57.73 33.41 1.95
C SER A 588 -56.50 32.60 2.35
N GLN A 589 -55.36 32.77 1.66
CA GLN A 589 -54.11 32.01 1.86
C GLN A 589 -54.29 30.48 1.91
N ARG A 590 -55.40 29.95 1.37
CA ARG A 590 -55.71 28.52 1.25
C ARG A 590 -55.11 27.97 -0.05
N CYS A 591 -53.78 28.04 -0.16
CA CYS A 591 -53.06 27.72 -1.40
C CYS A 591 -53.33 26.30 -1.92
N LEU A 592 -53.67 25.35 -1.04
CA LEU A 592 -53.95 23.96 -1.42
C LEU A 592 -55.30 23.78 -2.14
N ILE A 593 -56.12 24.82 -2.26
CA ILE A 593 -57.35 24.84 -3.08
C ILE A 593 -57.08 25.49 -4.46
N CYS A 594 -55.87 26.02 -4.66
CA CYS A 594 -55.44 26.68 -5.89
C CYS A 594 -54.27 25.93 -6.54
N PRO A 595 -54.49 24.75 -7.16
CA PRO A 595 -53.42 23.97 -7.77
C PRO A 595 -52.71 24.69 -8.92
N GLU A 596 -53.38 25.67 -9.56
CA GLU A 596 -52.84 26.43 -10.69
C GLU A 596 -51.65 27.32 -10.28
N ASN A 597 -51.77 28.00 -9.14
CA ASN A 597 -50.79 28.97 -8.64
C ASN A 597 -49.92 28.44 -7.51
N ALA A 598 -50.32 27.35 -6.85
CA ALA A 598 -49.55 26.77 -5.75
C ALA A 598 -48.29 26.05 -6.25
N ILE A 599 -47.17 26.33 -5.59
CA ILE A 599 -45.89 25.62 -5.76
C ILE A 599 -45.49 25.07 -4.40
N ILE A 600 -45.45 23.74 -4.29
CA ILE A 600 -45.02 23.04 -3.09
C ILE A 600 -43.49 23.05 -3.05
N LEU A 601 -42.94 23.58 -1.96
CA LEU A 601 -41.51 23.64 -1.70
C LEU A 601 -41.12 22.66 -0.58
N PRO A 602 -39.84 22.26 -0.46
CA PRO A 602 -39.38 21.46 0.68
C PRO A 602 -39.78 22.05 2.04
N GLU A 603 -39.77 23.37 2.19
CA GLU A 603 -40.14 24.07 3.42
C GLU A 603 -41.66 24.12 3.68
N SER A 604 -42.49 23.72 2.71
CA SER A 604 -43.95 23.68 2.86
C SER A 604 -44.44 22.54 3.76
N LEU A 605 -43.63 21.50 3.98
CA LEU A 605 -44.01 20.28 4.73
C LEU A 605 -44.72 20.60 6.05
N HIS A 606 -44.08 21.41 6.90
CA HIS A 606 -44.59 21.67 8.25
C HIS A 606 -45.90 22.46 8.23
N GLY A 607 -46.05 23.41 7.30
CA GLY A 607 -47.27 24.21 7.15
C GLY A 607 -48.42 23.40 6.56
N ILE A 608 -48.16 22.50 5.61
CA ILE A 608 -49.17 21.59 5.06
C ILE A 608 -49.61 20.59 6.13
N ALA A 609 -48.67 20.02 6.90
CA ALA A 609 -48.98 19.12 8.02
C ALA A 609 -49.82 19.82 9.10
N MET A 610 -49.49 21.07 9.44
CA MET A 610 -50.30 21.91 10.33
C MET A 610 -51.74 22.03 9.81
N ARG A 611 -51.90 22.30 8.51
CA ARG A 611 -53.23 22.48 7.91
C ARG A 611 -54.05 21.19 7.92
N ALA A 612 -53.41 20.03 7.73
CA ALA A 612 -54.07 18.74 7.84
C ALA A 612 -54.75 18.59 9.20
N GLU A 613 -53.99 18.83 10.28
CA GLU A 613 -54.50 18.69 11.65
C GLU A 613 -55.52 19.77 12.02
N GLU A 614 -55.35 21.01 11.52
CA GLU A 614 -56.38 22.04 11.64
C GLU A 614 -57.70 21.61 10.99
N LEU A 615 -57.67 21.02 9.78
CA LEU A 615 -58.86 20.54 9.09
C LEU A 615 -59.52 19.37 9.82
N VAL A 616 -58.73 18.48 10.44
CA VAL A 616 -59.25 17.39 11.29
C VAL A 616 -59.97 17.99 12.50
N ALA A 617 -59.37 18.97 13.18
CA ALA A 617 -59.99 19.65 14.31
C ALA A 617 -61.29 20.37 13.90
N ILE A 618 -61.29 21.04 12.74
CA ILE A 618 -62.48 21.72 12.20
C ILE A 618 -63.59 20.70 11.95
N LYS A 619 -63.27 19.58 11.30
CA LYS A 619 -64.23 18.51 10.98
C LYS A 619 -64.92 17.93 12.22
N LEU A 620 -64.20 17.86 13.34
CA LEU A 620 -64.74 17.37 14.61
C LEU A 620 -65.61 18.38 15.36
N THR A 621 -65.52 19.67 15.03
CA THR A 621 -66.12 20.75 15.82
C THR A 621 -67.34 21.39 15.14
N ILE A 622 -67.33 21.57 13.81
CA ILE A 622 -68.43 22.25 13.11
C ILE A 622 -69.56 21.28 12.72
N PRO A 623 -70.81 21.75 12.59
CA PRO A 623 -71.91 20.93 12.07
C PRO A 623 -71.63 20.40 10.66
N TYR A 624 -72.13 19.20 10.37
CA TYR A 624 -71.90 18.52 9.09
C TYR A 624 -72.42 19.34 7.88
N GLU A 625 -73.53 20.06 8.04
CA GLU A 625 -74.09 20.92 7.00
C GLU A 625 -73.13 22.08 6.65
N ALA A 626 -72.45 22.64 7.67
CA ALA A 626 -71.46 23.71 7.46
C ALA A 626 -70.16 23.16 6.83
N TRP A 627 -69.76 21.94 7.18
CA TRP A 627 -68.63 21.25 6.56
C TRP A 627 -68.89 20.95 5.07
N SER A 628 -70.03 20.31 4.76
CA SER A 628 -70.40 19.87 3.41
C SER A 628 -70.69 21.00 2.43
N THR A 629 -71.09 22.17 2.92
CA THR A 629 -71.28 23.38 2.10
C THR A 629 -69.99 24.19 1.89
N SER A 630 -68.91 23.83 2.57
CA SER A 630 -67.59 24.46 2.45
C SER A 630 -66.67 23.72 1.48
N ASN A 631 -65.50 24.32 1.17
CA ASN A 631 -64.44 23.67 0.40
C ASN A 631 -63.45 22.86 1.28
N PHE A 632 -63.81 22.48 2.52
CA PHE A 632 -62.88 21.78 3.42
C PHE A 632 -62.59 20.34 3.01
N ASP A 633 -63.55 19.62 2.43
CA ASP A 633 -63.31 18.25 1.92
C ASP A 633 -62.26 18.24 0.81
N ILE A 634 -62.41 19.14 -0.17
CA ILE A 634 -61.47 19.30 -1.27
C ILE A 634 -60.09 19.73 -0.75
N GLU A 635 -60.04 20.65 0.22
CA GLU A 635 -58.78 21.07 0.83
C GLU A 635 -58.08 19.90 1.54
N MET A 636 -58.82 19.06 2.26
CA MET A 636 -58.28 17.90 2.96
C MET A 636 -57.67 16.89 1.98
N GLU A 637 -58.37 16.57 0.89
CA GLU A 637 -57.85 15.68 -0.16
C GLU A 637 -56.54 16.22 -0.77
N ASN A 638 -56.51 17.52 -1.08
CA ASN A 638 -55.32 18.16 -1.65
C ASN A 638 -54.15 18.24 -0.65
N VAL A 639 -54.44 18.41 0.65
CA VAL A 639 -53.43 18.37 1.71
C VAL A 639 -52.77 17.00 1.79
N GLU A 640 -53.57 15.92 1.83
CA GLU A 640 -53.05 14.54 1.87
C GLU A 640 -52.25 14.21 0.61
N LEU A 641 -52.73 14.64 -0.56
CA LEU A 641 -52.01 14.49 -1.82
C LEU A 641 -50.67 15.25 -1.80
N ALA A 642 -50.65 16.48 -1.29
CA ALA A 642 -49.43 17.27 -1.18
C ALA A 642 -48.41 16.64 -0.21
N LEU A 643 -48.87 16.08 0.90
CA LEU A 643 -48.01 15.39 1.88
C LEU A 643 -47.39 14.10 1.32
N SER A 644 -48.05 13.44 0.36
CA SER A 644 -47.55 12.22 -0.29
C SER A 644 -46.23 12.40 -1.05
N ILE A 645 -45.86 13.65 -1.38
CA ILE A 645 -44.62 13.99 -2.09
C ILE A 645 -43.40 13.95 -1.13
N PHE A 646 -43.63 14.06 0.17
CA PHE A 646 -42.56 14.13 1.18
C PHE A 646 -42.24 12.76 1.79
N ASN A 647 -41.14 12.67 2.52
CA ASN A 647 -40.78 11.45 3.26
C ASN A 647 -41.82 11.14 4.34
N VAL A 648 -42.32 9.90 4.36
CA VAL A 648 -43.40 9.46 5.27
C VAL A 648 -43.04 9.67 6.75
N ALA A 649 -41.79 9.44 7.15
CA ALA A 649 -41.37 9.61 8.54
C ALA A 649 -41.44 11.08 8.99
N ASP A 650 -41.02 12.01 8.12
CA ASP A 650 -41.02 13.45 8.41
C ASP A 650 -42.45 14.01 8.43
N VAL A 651 -43.32 13.49 7.56
CA VAL A 651 -44.76 13.80 7.54
C VAL A 651 -45.41 13.38 8.86
N LEU A 652 -45.23 12.13 9.29
CA LEU A 652 -45.82 11.63 10.54
C LEU A 652 -45.32 12.42 11.75
N SER A 653 -44.01 12.70 11.82
CA SER A 653 -43.44 13.51 12.90
C SER A 653 -44.05 14.92 12.93
N SER A 654 -44.17 15.57 11.77
CA SER A 654 -44.75 16.91 11.67
C SER A 654 -46.24 16.95 12.00
N ARG A 655 -47.01 15.95 11.59
CA ARG A 655 -48.44 15.84 11.91
C ARG A 655 -48.67 15.63 13.40
N ASN A 656 -47.96 14.67 14.01
CA ASN A 656 -48.04 14.42 15.46
C ASN A 656 -47.73 15.68 16.28
N TYR A 657 -46.69 16.42 15.88
CA TYR A 657 -46.34 17.68 16.53
C TYR A 657 -47.50 18.70 16.53
N TRP A 658 -48.17 18.87 15.39
CA TRP A 658 -49.29 19.81 15.28
C TRP A 658 -50.56 19.32 15.95
N GLN A 659 -50.84 18.01 15.89
CA GLN A 659 -51.93 17.39 16.61
C GLN A 659 -51.81 17.63 18.12
N GLU A 660 -50.62 17.41 18.69
CA GLU A 660 -50.33 17.66 20.11
C GLU A 660 -50.50 19.13 20.47
N LYS A 661 -50.00 20.06 19.64
CA LYS A 661 -50.14 21.50 19.88
C LYS A 661 -51.57 21.98 19.85
N ILE A 662 -52.38 21.47 18.92
CA ILE A 662 -53.81 21.80 18.82
C ILE A 662 -54.54 21.24 20.05
N ALA A 663 -54.30 19.97 20.41
CA ALA A 663 -54.92 19.34 21.57
C ALA A 663 -54.55 20.04 22.90
N ALA A 664 -53.32 20.55 23.01
CA ALA A 664 -52.87 21.31 24.17
C ALA A 664 -53.36 22.78 24.19
N GLY A 665 -54.12 23.23 23.17
CA GLY A 665 -54.57 24.62 23.04
C GLY A 665 -53.45 25.63 22.77
N GLN A 666 -52.27 25.16 22.38
CA GLN A 666 -51.09 26.00 22.10
C GLN A 666 -51.08 26.55 20.67
N HIS A 667 -51.99 26.07 19.81
CA HIS A 667 -52.21 26.56 18.46
C HIS A 667 -53.68 26.88 18.25
N ILE A 668 -53.97 28.11 17.83
CA ILE A 668 -55.35 28.56 17.53
C ILE A 668 -55.67 28.11 16.11
N VAL A 669 -56.69 27.25 15.97
CA VAL A 669 -57.17 26.76 14.68
C VAL A 669 -58.02 27.85 14.01
N PRO A 670 -57.61 28.42 12.85
CA PRO A 670 -58.39 29.48 12.23
C PRO A 670 -59.77 28.99 11.78
N GLY A 671 -60.83 29.58 12.34
CA GLY A 671 -62.22 29.24 12.03
C GLY A 671 -62.93 28.37 13.08
N LEU A 672 -62.24 27.99 14.15
CA LEU A 672 -62.79 27.50 15.42
C LEU A 672 -62.54 28.53 16.52
#